data_AF-A0AAN6LA16-F1
#
_entry.id   AF-A0AAN6LA16-F1
#
_cell.length_a   1.000
_cell.length_b   1.000
_cell.length_c   1.000
_cell.angle_alpha   90.00
_cell.angle_beta   90.00
_cell.angle_gamma   90.00
#
_symmetry.space_group_name_H-M   'P 1'
#
loop_
_entity.id
_entity.type
_entity.pdbx_description
1 polymer ?
#
loop_
_entity_poly.entity_id
_entity_poly.type
_entity_poly.pdbx_seq_one_letter_code
_entity_poly.pdbx_strand_id
1 'polypeptide(L)'
;MAVPSAKDGASSCINRGNECEYASTGSLVWPIRNSHSHRSAPDTSLVAQSAESSNGSLDMFGQLTGTGAGSSTMPDLNLQDLELMMNWCNSGLEVLQSKHDYKHVWQVIIPRQALRHPFLMHGILALSALHLARKKETSGVPEDDQGRSYMEIALGHQSRALALFRPLLGNINAENCNAMFLLSTLMTAFAFGFPQTPDPTDAMRPLNDLHLVLHLARGMQRVLNTAMEWIKHGELAVLMELDAYTPHLPSSAKDALRQLYKFNEDHKLRDPSHESEVYIAAISQTQYMLENIYAGVDRPNPAVMWAIKVPARFLELIAEYRPLALVVLAYYCVVLHHLDNHLSDTIFAAKSQQKLTDQDHDLPGMIDVKGTEADKRSHRLTPPSLKISPPTIATMASKPTILYVGRPIRYATSRWKKFEQNFNIIPYTSQSKSEFISALSPGGAYSSINGILRPSISEPELDIPLLDKEIVSHIPSSCRIISSVNHGYDGMDTEELEKRGIWYCNGAGAANDSTADIALFLIIAAFRYTTFTENKLREMRGAKYFRVEAEVVPYSNTARNRILGVVGMGKIGVEISLRARALGMKIHYYSRTRRGRDLEDGVLGGAVYHDSLKSMLAVADCVVLACPHTAETHHLLNRETFGMMKKGVRIVNIGRGKCVDEDALADAIEDGTVAGAGLDVYHDEPVVNPRLLDNMRITLLPHMGGACVDTHENFERIAMDNIEAYFLGNGKPITPVNNVTA
;
A
#
# COMPACT_ATOMS: atom_id res chain seq x y z
N MET A 1 45.50 19.85 -60.35
CA MET A 1 46.72 19.03 -60.31
C MET A 1 46.88 18.50 -58.89
N ALA A 2 46.83 17.17 -58.76
CA ALA A 2 47.31 16.26 -57.71
C ALA A 2 47.69 16.78 -56.29
N VAL A 3 46.97 16.26 -55.26
CA VAL A 3 47.38 15.34 -54.15
C VAL A 3 48.92 15.16 -53.97
N PRO A 4 49.53 15.03 -52.75
CA PRO A 4 49.11 14.18 -51.61
C PRO A 4 49.50 14.73 -50.20
N SER A 5 49.42 14.08 -49.03
CA SER A 5 48.94 12.78 -48.51
C SER A 5 48.77 12.92 -46.98
N ALA A 6 47.83 12.16 -46.42
CA ALA A 6 47.73 11.82 -45.01
C ALA A 6 48.63 10.61 -44.64
N LYS A 7 48.83 10.37 -43.34
CA LYS A 7 49.18 9.10 -42.63
C LYS A 7 48.97 9.36 -41.13
N ASP A 8 48.48 8.51 -40.23
CA ASP A 8 47.98 7.11 -40.13
C ASP A 8 47.22 7.07 -38.76
N GLY A 9 46.31 6.17 -38.38
CA GLY A 9 45.81 4.92 -38.94
C GLY A 9 44.63 4.37 -38.09
N ALA A 10 43.84 3.50 -38.75
CA ALA A 10 42.74 2.67 -38.22
C ALA A 10 43.30 1.48 -37.38
N SER A 11 42.61 0.47 -36.86
CA SER A 11 41.32 -0.25 -37.08
C SER A 11 41.20 -1.27 -35.91
N SER A 12 40.06 -1.84 -35.50
CA SER A 12 39.21 -2.74 -36.28
C SER A 12 37.92 -3.10 -35.53
N CYS A 13 36.80 -3.07 -36.27
CA CYS A 13 35.56 -3.80 -36.01
C CYS A 13 35.50 -4.97 -37.01
N ILE A 14 34.94 -6.12 -36.63
CA ILE A 14 34.69 -7.26 -37.52
C ILE A 14 33.19 -7.57 -37.53
N ASN A 15 32.57 -7.30 -38.70
CA ASN A 15 31.51 -8.03 -39.43
C ASN A 15 30.25 -8.51 -38.68
N ARG A 16 29.00 -8.39 -39.15
CA ARG A 16 28.35 -8.24 -40.49
C ARG A 16 27.05 -7.43 -40.22
N GLY A 17 26.52 -6.51 -41.02
CA GLY A 17 26.39 -6.41 -42.47
C GLY A 17 24.94 -5.96 -42.74
N ASN A 18 24.70 -4.64 -42.82
CA ASN A 18 23.81 -3.93 -43.75
C ASN A 18 23.47 -2.51 -43.26
N GLU A 19 24.00 -1.56 -44.05
CA GLU A 19 23.75 -0.12 -44.27
C GLU A 19 22.96 0.74 -43.25
N CYS A 20 23.65 1.73 -42.68
CA CYS A 20 23.07 2.96 -42.16
C CYS A 20 23.64 4.15 -42.96
N GLU A 21 22.79 4.85 -43.70
CA GLU A 21 23.08 6.20 -44.20
C GLU A 21 22.46 7.23 -43.25
N TYR A 22 23.30 8.14 -42.74
CA TYR A 22 22.89 9.40 -42.12
C TYR A 22 23.59 10.54 -42.87
N ALA A 23 22.80 11.49 -43.36
CA ALA A 23 23.25 12.84 -43.73
C ALA A 23 22.22 13.81 -43.11
N SER A 24 22.54 14.53 -42.02
CA SER A 24 23.26 15.82 -41.97
C SER A 24 22.49 16.93 -42.72
N THR A 25 22.25 18.14 -42.24
CA THR A 25 22.76 18.94 -41.13
C THR A 25 22.06 20.30 -41.23
N GLY A 26 21.94 21.04 -40.13
CA GLY A 26 22.05 22.50 -40.20
C GLY A 26 20.81 23.31 -39.84
N SER A 27 20.76 23.68 -38.55
CA SER A 27 19.97 24.73 -37.92
C SER A 27 20.16 26.11 -38.57
N LEU A 28 19.12 26.97 -38.53
CA LEU A 28 19.18 28.33 -37.93
C LEU A 28 17.80 29.02 -37.96
N VAL A 29 17.57 29.84 -36.93
CA VAL A 29 16.31 30.39 -36.43
C VAL A 29 16.13 31.87 -36.84
N TRP A 30 14.95 32.20 -37.43
CA TRP A 30 14.05 33.38 -37.29
C TRP A 30 14.58 34.82 -37.52
N PRO A 31 13.81 35.81 -38.07
CA PRO A 31 12.51 36.26 -37.50
C PRO A 31 11.42 36.93 -38.40
N ILE A 32 10.16 36.87 -37.91
CA ILE A 32 9.09 37.92 -37.85
C ILE A 32 8.74 38.75 -39.13
N ARG A 33 7.47 38.68 -39.62
CA ARG A 33 6.38 39.71 -39.52
C ARG A 33 5.25 39.55 -40.59
N ASN A 34 4.00 39.59 -40.10
CA ASN A 34 2.77 40.23 -40.61
C ASN A 34 2.21 40.08 -42.05
N SER A 35 0.98 39.53 -42.08
CA SER A 35 -0.30 40.05 -42.66
C SER A 35 -0.53 40.25 -44.17
N HIS A 36 -1.68 39.71 -44.63
CA HIS A 36 -2.55 40.10 -45.77
C HIS A 36 -2.07 39.66 -47.19
N SER A 37 -2.87 39.23 -48.18
CA SER A 37 -4.33 39.09 -48.41
C SER A 37 -4.60 38.40 -49.78
N HIS A 38 -5.87 38.05 -50.03
CA HIS A 38 -6.58 37.71 -51.30
C HIS A 38 -6.68 36.22 -51.69
N ARG A 39 -7.82 35.52 -51.49
CA ARG A 39 -9.20 35.60 -52.05
C ARG A 39 -9.34 35.18 -53.52
N SER A 40 -10.07 34.07 -53.72
CA SER A 40 -11.00 33.85 -54.83
C SER A 40 -12.20 33.01 -54.35
N ALA A 41 -13.40 33.54 -54.50
CA ALA A 41 -14.69 32.83 -54.57
C ALA A 41 -15.45 33.48 -55.75
N PRO A 42 -16.34 32.77 -56.47
CA PRO A 42 -17.78 32.74 -56.15
C PRO A 42 -18.41 31.35 -56.52
N ASP A 43 -19.69 30.99 -56.37
CA ASP A 43 -20.93 31.72 -56.10
C ASP A 43 -22.04 30.81 -55.53
N THR A 44 -23.02 31.45 -54.91
CA THR A 44 -24.12 30.97 -54.06
C THR A 44 -25.45 30.68 -54.78
N SER A 45 -26.30 29.84 -54.16
CA SER A 45 -27.77 30.05 -54.03
C SER A 45 -28.30 29.24 -52.82
N LEU A 46 -28.49 29.86 -51.64
CA LEU A 46 -29.71 30.52 -51.08
C LEU A 46 -30.83 29.50 -50.73
N VAL A 47 -31.34 29.39 -49.49
CA VAL A 47 -31.96 30.43 -48.65
C VAL A 47 -31.81 30.13 -47.14
N ALA A 48 -31.68 31.20 -46.37
CA ALA A 48 -31.47 31.29 -44.93
C ALA A 48 -32.73 31.08 -44.07
N GLN A 49 -32.55 30.69 -42.80
CA GLN A 49 -33.34 31.21 -41.68
C GLN A 49 -32.58 31.07 -40.34
N SER A 50 -32.43 32.23 -39.68
CA SER A 50 -32.31 32.51 -38.24
C SER A 50 -31.39 31.67 -37.33
N ALA A 51 -30.40 32.38 -36.78
CA ALA A 51 -29.82 32.07 -35.49
C ALA A 51 -30.90 32.17 -34.38
N GLU A 52 -31.18 31.04 -33.75
CA GLU A 52 -31.74 30.97 -32.40
C GLU A 52 -30.75 30.23 -31.51
N SER A 53 -30.50 30.82 -30.35
CA SER A 53 -29.81 30.21 -29.22
C SER A 53 -30.59 28.98 -28.75
N SER A 54 -30.07 27.78 -28.98
CA SER A 54 -30.60 26.55 -28.37
C SER A 54 -29.76 26.15 -27.16
N ASN A 55 -30.26 26.49 -25.97
CA ASN A 55 -30.22 25.55 -24.84
C ASN A 55 -30.93 24.24 -25.27
N GLY A 56 -30.39 23.08 -24.90
CA GLY A 56 -31.05 21.78 -25.13
C GLY A 56 -30.00 20.67 -25.19
N SER A 57 -29.67 20.06 -24.05
CA SER A 57 -30.26 18.82 -23.51
C SER A 57 -29.70 17.57 -24.19
N LEU A 58 -29.34 16.57 -23.39
CA LEU A 58 -28.94 15.24 -23.85
C LEU A 58 -29.93 14.71 -24.91
N ASP A 59 -29.51 14.73 -26.17
CA ASP A 59 -30.02 13.85 -27.22
C ASP A 59 -29.03 12.71 -27.48
N MET A 60 -28.47 12.15 -26.40
CA MET A 60 -27.48 11.07 -26.45
C MET A 60 -28.11 9.69 -26.69
N PHE A 61 -29.45 9.57 -26.69
CA PHE A 61 -30.15 8.28 -26.83
C PHE A 61 -31.50 8.33 -27.57
N GLY A 62 -31.86 9.43 -28.25
CA GLY A 62 -33.11 9.57 -29.00
C GLY A 62 -33.28 8.64 -30.21
N GLN A 63 -32.26 7.86 -30.58
CA GLN A 63 -32.32 6.88 -31.69
C GLN A 63 -32.10 5.43 -31.22
N LEU A 64 -32.74 5.03 -30.12
CA LEU A 64 -32.86 3.60 -29.77
C LEU A 64 -34.02 2.87 -30.49
N THR A 65 -34.76 3.53 -31.37
CA THR A 65 -35.83 2.91 -32.19
C THR A 65 -35.85 3.32 -33.68
N GLY A 66 -34.74 3.84 -34.22
CA GLY A 66 -34.65 4.23 -35.64
C GLY A 66 -33.78 3.29 -36.46
N THR A 67 -34.35 2.64 -37.47
CA THR A 67 -33.62 1.82 -38.46
C THR A 67 -32.72 2.68 -39.32
N GLY A 68 -31.40 2.64 -39.07
CA GLY A 68 -30.38 3.24 -39.92
C GLY A 68 -29.32 2.21 -40.30
N ALA A 69 -29.48 1.60 -41.48
CA ALA A 69 -28.46 0.78 -42.10
C ALA A 69 -27.33 1.67 -42.66
N GLY A 70 -26.09 1.42 -42.25
CA GLY A 70 -24.89 2.09 -42.77
C GLY A 70 -23.73 1.10 -42.82
N SER A 71 -23.12 0.99 -43.99
CA SER A 71 -22.27 -0.10 -44.46
C SER A 71 -20.96 -0.32 -43.71
N SER A 72 -20.59 -1.59 -43.62
CA SER A 72 -19.32 -2.17 -43.17
C SER A 72 -18.12 -1.85 -44.08
N THR A 73 -17.11 -1.19 -43.52
CA THR A 73 -15.69 -1.38 -43.86
C THR A 73 -14.88 -1.19 -42.57
N MET A 74 -14.10 -2.21 -42.18
CA MET A 74 -13.21 -2.14 -41.01
C MET A 74 -12.10 -1.12 -41.29
N PRO A 75 -11.89 -0.07 -40.47
CA PRO A 75 -10.70 0.73 -40.59
C PRO A 75 -9.52 -0.04 -39.97
N ASP A 76 -8.39 -0.08 -40.69
CA ASP A 76 -7.13 -0.62 -40.18
C ASP A 76 -6.74 0.06 -38.87
N LEU A 77 -6.23 -0.74 -37.92
CA LEU A 77 -5.65 -0.25 -36.67
C LEU A 77 -4.62 0.85 -36.99
N ASN A 78 -4.87 2.06 -36.49
CA ASN A 78 -3.98 3.19 -36.71
C ASN A 78 -2.94 3.28 -35.58
N LEU A 79 -1.96 4.18 -35.71
CA LEU A 79 -0.90 4.36 -34.70
C LEU A 79 -1.47 4.74 -33.31
N GLN A 80 -2.62 5.41 -33.29
CA GLN A 80 -3.31 5.81 -32.07
C GLN A 80 -3.99 4.61 -31.38
N ASP A 81 -4.56 3.67 -32.14
CA ASP A 81 -5.10 2.42 -31.58
C ASP A 81 -4.02 1.56 -30.94
N LEU A 82 -2.80 1.56 -31.52
CA LEU A 82 -1.64 0.89 -30.93
C LEU A 82 -1.20 1.55 -29.62
N GLU A 83 -1.21 2.88 -29.55
CA GLU A 83 -0.96 3.62 -28.30
C GLU A 83 -1.99 3.25 -27.23
N LEU A 84 -3.27 3.22 -27.57
CA LEU A 84 -4.35 2.85 -26.67
C LEU A 84 -4.23 1.39 -26.21
N MET A 85 -3.85 0.47 -27.09
CA MET A 85 -3.59 -0.92 -26.74
C MET A 85 -2.37 -1.07 -25.83
N MET A 86 -1.30 -0.32 -26.10
CA MET A 86 -0.11 -0.31 -25.24
C MET A 86 -0.43 0.26 -23.86
N ASN A 87 -1.24 1.33 -23.80
CA ASN A 87 -1.77 1.85 -22.55
C ASN A 87 -2.59 0.80 -21.81
N TRP A 88 -3.49 0.07 -22.49
CA TRP A 88 -4.26 -1.03 -21.90
C TRP A 88 -3.36 -2.09 -21.24
N CYS A 89 -2.34 -2.57 -21.97
CA CYS A 89 -1.43 -3.60 -21.49
C CYS A 89 -0.53 -3.13 -20.34
N ASN A 90 -0.11 -1.87 -20.32
CA ASN A 90 0.90 -1.37 -19.39
C ASN A 90 0.35 -0.63 -18.16
N SER A 91 -0.76 0.09 -18.30
CA SER A 91 -1.24 1.02 -17.25
C SER A 91 -2.76 1.10 -17.15
N GLY A 92 -3.48 0.60 -18.16
CA GLY A 92 -4.88 0.90 -18.39
C GLY A 92 -5.84 0.37 -17.33
N LEU A 93 -5.39 -0.54 -16.46
CA LEU A 93 -6.27 -1.33 -15.59
C LEU A 93 -5.72 -1.64 -14.21
N GLU A 94 -4.68 -0.95 -13.72
CA GLU A 94 -4.40 -1.01 -12.27
C GLU A 94 -5.63 -0.57 -11.45
N VAL A 95 -6.46 0.30 -12.02
CA VAL A 95 -7.76 0.73 -11.49
C VAL A 95 -8.82 -0.39 -11.38
N LEU A 96 -8.76 -1.40 -12.24
CA LEU A 96 -9.71 -2.53 -12.28
C LEU A 96 -9.07 -3.84 -11.76
N GLN A 97 -7.82 -3.76 -11.29
CA GLN A 97 -7.00 -4.88 -10.84
C GLN A 97 -6.56 -4.65 -9.39
N SER A 98 -6.83 -5.64 -8.55
CA SER A 98 -6.63 -5.53 -7.11
C SER A 98 -5.68 -6.61 -6.56
N LYS A 99 -5.70 -7.84 -7.11
CA LYS A 99 -4.63 -8.85 -6.92
C LYS A 99 -3.81 -9.14 -8.18
N HIS A 100 -2.57 -9.61 -7.99
CA HIS A 100 -1.64 -10.03 -9.05
C HIS A 100 -2.14 -11.21 -9.90
N ASP A 101 -2.93 -12.14 -9.34
CA ASP A 101 -3.30 -13.41 -10.00
C ASP A 101 -4.13 -13.26 -11.27
N TYR A 102 -4.69 -12.08 -11.50
CA TYR A 102 -5.58 -11.82 -12.62
C TYR A 102 -4.98 -10.87 -13.65
N LYS A 103 -3.73 -10.45 -13.43
CA LYS A 103 -2.94 -9.71 -14.42
C LYS A 103 -2.94 -10.44 -15.76
N HIS A 104 -2.84 -11.78 -15.72
CA HIS A 104 -2.94 -12.63 -16.90
C HIS A 104 -4.31 -12.53 -17.62
N VAL A 105 -5.42 -12.42 -16.90
CA VAL A 105 -6.75 -12.27 -17.53
C VAL A 105 -6.84 -10.96 -18.30
N TRP A 106 -6.46 -9.85 -17.66
CA TRP A 106 -6.61 -8.52 -18.24
C TRP A 106 -5.56 -8.18 -19.32
N GLN A 107 -4.32 -8.65 -19.17
CA GLN A 107 -3.23 -8.35 -20.11
C GLN A 107 -3.11 -9.37 -21.25
N VAL A 108 -3.60 -10.61 -21.07
CA VAL A 108 -3.40 -11.69 -22.06
C VAL A 108 -4.73 -12.23 -22.58
N ILE A 109 -5.63 -12.66 -21.71
CA ILE A 109 -6.88 -13.32 -22.14
C ILE A 109 -7.79 -12.34 -22.86
N ILE A 110 -8.00 -11.15 -22.30
CA ILE A 110 -8.91 -10.14 -22.88
C ILE A 110 -8.41 -9.62 -24.25
N PRO A 111 -7.13 -9.21 -24.42
CA PRO A 111 -6.62 -8.85 -25.74
C PRO A 111 -6.68 -9.99 -26.75
N ARG A 112 -6.40 -11.23 -26.32
CA ARG A 112 -6.53 -12.42 -27.19
C ARG A 112 -7.97 -12.64 -27.66
N GLN A 113 -8.94 -12.46 -26.78
CA GLN A 113 -10.37 -12.50 -27.14
C GLN A 113 -10.75 -11.34 -28.07
N ALA A 114 -10.20 -10.15 -27.84
CA ALA A 114 -10.44 -8.97 -28.67
C ALA A 114 -9.94 -9.13 -30.11
N LEU A 115 -8.83 -9.84 -30.32
CA LEU A 115 -8.34 -10.16 -31.68
C LEU A 115 -9.33 -11.03 -32.48
N ARG A 116 -10.19 -11.80 -31.81
CA ARG A 116 -11.22 -12.63 -32.44
C ARG A 116 -12.58 -11.92 -32.54
N HIS A 117 -12.81 -10.92 -31.70
CA HIS A 117 -14.09 -10.24 -31.55
C HIS A 117 -13.91 -8.71 -31.64
N PRO A 118 -14.13 -8.10 -32.82
CA PRO A 118 -13.90 -6.68 -33.05
C PRO A 118 -14.66 -5.74 -32.10
N PHE A 119 -15.86 -6.12 -31.65
CA PHE A 119 -16.62 -5.34 -30.68
C PHE A 119 -15.89 -5.21 -29.34
N LEU A 120 -15.18 -6.25 -28.90
CA LEU A 120 -14.42 -6.24 -27.66
C LEU A 120 -13.15 -5.41 -27.81
N MET A 121 -12.50 -5.46 -28.98
CA MET A 121 -11.37 -4.60 -29.32
C MET A 121 -11.74 -3.12 -29.19
N HIS A 122 -12.86 -2.72 -29.79
CA HIS A 122 -13.35 -1.35 -29.63
C HIS A 122 -13.70 -1.02 -28.17
N GLY A 123 -14.21 -1.96 -27.38
CA GLY A 123 -14.43 -1.76 -25.95
C GLY A 123 -13.15 -1.48 -25.15
N ILE A 124 -12.08 -2.22 -25.43
CA ILE A 124 -10.74 -2.03 -24.84
C ILE A 124 -10.21 -0.64 -25.18
N LEU A 125 -10.25 -0.26 -26.46
CA LEU A 125 -9.74 1.01 -26.95
C LEU A 125 -10.54 2.20 -26.38
N ALA A 126 -11.87 2.06 -26.29
CA ALA A 126 -12.75 3.06 -25.70
C ALA A 126 -12.37 3.36 -24.25
N LEU A 127 -12.23 2.32 -23.42
CA LEU A 127 -11.90 2.48 -22.01
C LEU A 127 -10.46 2.99 -21.81
N SER A 128 -9.52 2.56 -22.66
CA SER A 128 -8.14 3.05 -22.63
C SER A 128 -8.05 4.54 -22.98
N ALA A 129 -8.79 5.00 -23.99
CA ALA A 129 -8.85 6.40 -24.36
C ALA A 129 -9.50 7.25 -23.26
N LEU A 130 -10.57 6.76 -22.64
CA LEU A 130 -11.22 7.41 -21.50
C LEU A 130 -10.26 7.56 -20.31
N HIS A 131 -9.50 6.51 -20.00
CA HIS A 131 -8.49 6.57 -18.94
C HIS A 131 -7.40 7.62 -19.21
N LEU A 132 -6.88 7.70 -20.44
CA LEU A 132 -5.90 8.73 -20.81
C LEU A 132 -6.49 10.14 -20.71
N ALA A 133 -7.74 10.34 -21.12
CA ALA A 133 -8.43 11.62 -20.97
C ALA A 133 -8.52 12.04 -19.50
N ARG A 134 -8.93 11.14 -18.60
CA ARG A 134 -9.06 11.40 -17.14
C ARG A 134 -7.73 11.65 -16.44
N LYS A 135 -6.67 10.94 -16.84
CA LYS A 135 -5.32 11.14 -16.29
C LYS A 135 -4.75 12.54 -16.59
N LYS A 136 -5.13 13.12 -17.72
CA LYS A 136 -4.72 14.48 -18.10
C LYS A 136 -5.54 15.54 -17.36
N GLU A 137 -6.84 15.32 -17.18
CA GLU A 137 -7.73 16.22 -16.43
C GLU A 137 -7.31 16.38 -14.95
N THR A 138 -6.96 15.27 -14.29
CA THR A 138 -6.49 15.24 -12.88
C THR A 138 -5.10 15.87 -12.67
N SER A 139 -4.35 16.15 -13.75
CA SER A 139 -3.02 16.77 -13.67
C SER A 139 -3.04 18.30 -13.51
N GLY A 140 -4.23 18.92 -13.47
CA GLY A 140 -4.41 20.36 -13.22
C GLY A 140 -3.95 21.28 -14.35
N VAL A 141 -3.63 20.72 -15.52
CA VAL A 141 -3.31 21.45 -16.75
C VAL A 141 -4.63 21.87 -17.42
N PRO A 142 -4.77 23.11 -17.93
CA PRO A 142 -5.96 23.51 -18.68
C PRO A 142 -6.27 22.52 -19.80
N GLU A 143 -7.54 22.23 -20.07
CA GLU A 143 -7.96 21.30 -21.15
C GLU A 143 -7.14 21.55 -22.43
N ASP A 144 -6.21 20.64 -22.73
CA ASP A 144 -5.47 20.66 -23.98
C ASP A 144 -6.35 20.08 -25.10
N ASP A 145 -6.11 20.49 -26.35
CA ASP A 145 -6.82 19.93 -27.52
C ASP A 145 -6.72 18.39 -27.58
N GLN A 146 -5.69 17.82 -26.93
CA GLN A 146 -5.42 16.39 -26.95
C GLN A 146 -6.25 15.58 -25.95
N GLY A 147 -6.62 16.13 -24.78
CA GLY A 147 -7.54 15.52 -23.82
C GLY A 147 -8.97 15.45 -24.37
N ARG A 148 -9.42 16.53 -25.02
CA ARG A 148 -10.69 16.56 -25.77
C ARG A 148 -10.67 15.55 -26.92
N SER A 149 -9.54 15.44 -27.63
CA SER A 149 -9.35 14.42 -28.68
C SER A 149 -9.49 12.99 -28.16
N TYR A 150 -8.88 12.62 -27.02
CA TYR A 150 -9.06 11.27 -26.46
C TYR A 150 -10.48 10.99 -25.99
N MET A 151 -11.22 12.01 -25.52
CA MET A 151 -12.64 11.85 -25.17
C MET A 151 -13.50 11.53 -26.40
N GLU A 152 -13.29 12.24 -27.52
CA GLU A 152 -13.98 11.96 -28.78
C GLU A 152 -13.65 10.56 -29.31
N ILE A 153 -12.39 10.14 -29.18
CA ILE A 153 -11.94 8.79 -29.55
C ILE A 153 -12.61 7.74 -28.67
N ALA A 154 -12.70 7.97 -27.36
CA ALA A 154 -13.36 7.08 -26.42
C ALA A 154 -14.83 6.83 -26.83
N LEU A 155 -15.58 7.90 -27.12
CA LEU A 155 -16.96 7.84 -27.60
C LEU A 155 -17.09 7.15 -28.97
N GLY A 156 -16.16 7.42 -29.88
CA GLY A 156 -16.14 6.80 -31.21
C GLY A 156 -15.96 5.29 -31.14
N HIS A 157 -15.01 4.82 -30.32
CA HIS A 157 -14.80 3.38 -30.10
C HIS A 157 -15.95 2.74 -29.31
N GLN A 158 -16.50 3.40 -28.29
CA GLN A 158 -17.66 2.91 -27.55
C GLN A 158 -18.86 2.68 -28.49
N SER A 159 -19.15 3.67 -29.35
CA SER A 159 -20.27 3.60 -30.30
C SER A 159 -20.11 2.42 -31.28
N ARG A 160 -18.90 2.20 -31.80
CA ARG A 160 -18.58 1.06 -32.67
C ARG A 160 -18.69 -0.27 -31.94
N ALA A 161 -18.19 -0.36 -30.70
CA ALA A 161 -18.30 -1.55 -29.87
C ALA A 161 -19.76 -1.96 -29.70
N LEU A 162 -20.64 -1.00 -29.33
CA LEU A 162 -22.07 -1.24 -29.14
C LEU A 162 -22.80 -1.59 -30.44
N ALA A 163 -22.47 -0.94 -31.57
CA ALA A 163 -23.08 -1.25 -32.85
C ALA A 163 -22.81 -2.70 -33.30
N LEU A 164 -21.59 -3.19 -33.07
CA LEU A 164 -21.20 -4.57 -33.37
C LEU A 164 -21.71 -5.59 -32.34
N PHE A 165 -21.90 -5.16 -31.08
CA PHE A 165 -22.37 -5.99 -29.99
C PHE A 165 -23.89 -6.23 -30.02
N ARG A 166 -24.69 -5.21 -30.35
CA ARG A 166 -26.17 -5.26 -30.31
C ARG A 166 -26.78 -6.44 -31.07
N PRO A 167 -26.39 -6.75 -32.32
CA PRO A 167 -26.97 -7.88 -33.07
C PRO A 167 -26.73 -9.24 -32.41
N LEU A 168 -25.68 -9.37 -31.58
CA LEU A 168 -25.27 -10.62 -30.94
C LEU A 168 -26.03 -10.90 -29.63
N LEU A 169 -26.76 -9.93 -29.07
CA LEU A 169 -27.52 -10.09 -27.83
C LEU A 169 -28.61 -11.18 -27.91
N GLY A 170 -29.10 -11.48 -29.12
CA GLY A 170 -30.06 -12.55 -29.38
C GLY A 170 -29.43 -13.94 -29.58
N ASN A 171 -28.10 -14.04 -29.71
CA ASN A 171 -27.39 -15.27 -30.06
C ASN A 171 -26.07 -15.39 -29.28
N ILE A 172 -26.18 -15.48 -27.96
CA ILE A 172 -25.04 -15.75 -27.08
C ILE A 172 -24.81 -17.27 -27.06
N ASN A 173 -23.61 -17.70 -27.40
CA ASN A 173 -23.23 -19.11 -27.50
C ASN A 173 -21.79 -19.33 -26.95
N ALA A 174 -21.32 -20.58 -26.97
CA ALA A 174 -20.01 -20.94 -26.43
C ALA A 174 -18.83 -20.18 -27.09
N GLU A 175 -18.95 -19.77 -28.36
CA GLU A 175 -17.86 -19.09 -29.08
C GLU A 175 -17.74 -17.61 -28.74
N ASN A 176 -18.85 -16.93 -28.43
CA ASN A 176 -18.85 -15.48 -28.16
C ASN A 176 -19.11 -15.12 -26.69
N CYS A 177 -19.51 -16.06 -25.83
CA CYS A 177 -19.94 -15.79 -24.46
C CYS A 177 -18.89 -15.01 -23.63
N ASN A 178 -17.62 -15.40 -23.71
CA ASN A 178 -16.53 -14.72 -23.01
C ASN A 178 -16.42 -13.26 -23.46
N ALA A 179 -16.39 -13.02 -24.78
CA ALA A 179 -16.28 -11.67 -25.31
C ALA A 179 -17.51 -10.81 -25.00
N MET A 180 -18.72 -11.38 -25.05
CA MET A 180 -19.96 -10.69 -24.72
C MET A 180 -19.99 -10.25 -23.25
N PHE A 181 -19.55 -11.12 -22.34
CA PHE A 181 -19.40 -10.81 -20.91
C PHE A 181 -18.34 -9.75 -20.65
N LEU A 182 -17.17 -9.89 -21.28
CA LEU A 182 -16.08 -8.94 -21.11
C LEU A 182 -16.48 -7.56 -21.59
N LEU A 183 -17.05 -7.42 -22.80
CA LEU A 183 -17.48 -6.11 -23.30
C LEU A 183 -18.54 -5.50 -22.37
N SER A 184 -19.48 -6.28 -21.87
CA SER A 184 -20.47 -5.79 -20.90
C SER A 184 -19.77 -5.20 -19.65
N THR A 185 -18.81 -5.93 -19.10
CA THR A 185 -18.02 -5.43 -17.96
C THR A 185 -17.30 -4.12 -18.30
N LEU A 186 -16.69 -4.01 -19.48
CA LEU A 186 -16.01 -2.79 -19.93
C LEU A 186 -16.96 -1.61 -20.13
N MET A 187 -18.14 -1.84 -20.71
CA MET A 187 -19.13 -0.78 -20.93
C MET A 187 -19.73 -0.28 -19.62
N THR A 188 -19.85 -1.16 -18.62
CA THR A 188 -20.23 -0.73 -17.25
C THR A 188 -19.17 0.21 -16.68
N ALA A 189 -17.89 -0.19 -16.73
CA ALA A 189 -16.80 0.64 -16.23
C ALA A 189 -16.70 1.97 -16.98
N PHE A 190 -16.91 1.95 -18.31
CA PHE A 190 -16.95 3.15 -19.13
C PHE A 190 -18.06 4.12 -18.69
N ALA A 191 -19.26 3.61 -18.42
CA ALA A 191 -20.40 4.43 -18.00
C ALA A 191 -20.16 5.14 -16.66
N PHE A 192 -19.45 4.50 -15.71
CA PHE A 192 -19.06 5.13 -14.45
C PHE A 192 -17.89 6.12 -14.60
N GLY A 193 -16.96 5.87 -15.53
CA GLY A 193 -15.79 6.72 -15.73
C GLY A 193 -16.00 7.94 -16.64
N PHE A 194 -17.14 8.02 -17.34
CA PHE A 194 -17.41 9.09 -18.30
C PHE A 194 -17.84 10.38 -17.59
N PRO A 195 -17.19 11.53 -17.85
CA PRO A 195 -17.48 12.78 -17.16
C PRO A 195 -18.86 13.31 -17.57
N GLN A 196 -19.69 13.60 -16.56
CA GLN A 196 -20.93 14.35 -16.74
C GLN A 196 -20.64 15.83 -16.46
N THR A 197 -20.88 16.70 -17.44
CA THR A 197 -20.72 18.14 -17.23
C THR A 197 -21.86 18.66 -16.37
N PRO A 198 -21.59 19.24 -15.18
CA PRO A 198 -22.64 19.81 -14.35
C PRO A 198 -23.20 21.04 -15.06
N ASP A 199 -24.49 21.01 -15.35
CA ASP A 199 -25.22 22.18 -15.82
C ASP A 199 -25.76 22.93 -14.60
N PRO A 200 -25.29 24.15 -14.31
CA PRO A 200 -25.75 24.90 -13.15
C PRO A 200 -27.24 25.30 -13.22
N THR A 201 -27.91 25.07 -14.36
CA THR A 201 -29.33 25.40 -14.55
C THR A 201 -30.29 24.24 -14.26
N ASP A 202 -29.80 23.00 -14.14
CA ASP A 202 -30.62 21.82 -13.84
C ASP A 202 -30.03 21.02 -12.66
N ALA A 203 -30.53 21.31 -11.46
CA ALA A 203 -30.11 20.66 -10.22
C ALA A 203 -30.41 19.15 -10.19
N MET A 204 -31.31 18.65 -11.04
CA MET A 204 -31.72 17.23 -11.08
C MET A 204 -30.92 16.43 -12.11
N ARG A 205 -30.21 17.10 -13.02
CA ARG A 205 -29.41 16.47 -14.08
C ARG A 205 -28.41 15.42 -13.57
N PRO A 206 -27.61 15.65 -12.50
CA PRO A 206 -26.68 14.64 -12.00
C PRO A 206 -27.37 13.34 -11.52
N LEU A 207 -28.58 13.47 -10.96
CA LEU A 207 -29.36 12.33 -10.50
C LEU A 207 -29.96 11.54 -11.67
N ASN A 208 -30.42 12.24 -12.71
CA ASN A 208 -30.88 11.63 -13.96
C ASN A 208 -29.73 10.91 -14.70
N ASP A 209 -28.54 11.52 -14.74
CA ASP A 209 -27.36 10.93 -15.36
C ASP A 209 -26.90 9.67 -14.60
N LEU A 210 -26.89 9.72 -13.26
CA LEU A 210 -26.60 8.54 -12.44
C LEU A 210 -27.64 7.44 -12.64
N HIS A 211 -28.92 7.79 -12.72
CA HIS A 211 -29.98 6.84 -13.00
C HIS A 211 -29.80 6.17 -14.37
N LEU A 212 -29.39 6.91 -15.40
CA LEU A 212 -29.06 6.37 -16.71
C LEU A 212 -27.88 5.38 -16.64
N VAL A 213 -26.82 5.71 -15.91
CA VAL A 213 -25.67 4.81 -15.68
C VAL A 213 -26.12 3.51 -15.00
N LEU A 214 -26.99 3.58 -13.97
CA LEU A 214 -27.54 2.40 -13.29
C LEU A 214 -28.42 1.54 -14.21
N HIS A 215 -29.24 2.16 -15.05
CA HIS A 215 -30.05 1.45 -16.04
C HIS A 215 -29.19 0.74 -17.10
N LEU A 216 -28.14 1.42 -17.58
CA LEU A 216 -27.18 0.84 -18.51
C LEU A 216 -26.47 -0.36 -17.87
N ALA A 217 -25.96 -0.20 -16.64
CA ALA A 217 -25.33 -1.26 -15.85
C ALA A 217 -26.23 -2.49 -15.74
N ARG A 218 -27.51 -2.28 -15.44
CA ARG A 218 -28.52 -3.35 -15.33
C ARG A 218 -28.82 -4.06 -16.66
N GLY A 219 -28.79 -3.36 -17.79
CA GLY A 219 -29.02 -3.95 -19.12
C GLY A 219 -28.10 -5.16 -19.41
N MET A 220 -26.97 -5.23 -18.72
CA MET A 220 -25.97 -6.29 -18.84
C MET A 220 -26.28 -7.54 -18.00
N GLN A 221 -27.27 -7.49 -17.10
CA GLN A 221 -27.73 -8.64 -16.32
C GLN A 221 -28.21 -9.80 -17.20
N ARG A 222 -28.81 -9.50 -18.37
CA ARG A 222 -29.24 -10.53 -19.33
C ARG A 222 -28.05 -11.30 -19.90
N VAL A 223 -26.99 -10.58 -20.30
CA VAL A 223 -25.76 -11.17 -20.82
C VAL A 223 -25.08 -12.00 -19.73
N LEU A 224 -25.01 -11.47 -18.51
CA LEU A 224 -24.48 -12.19 -17.35
C LEU A 224 -25.23 -13.50 -17.11
N ASN A 225 -26.56 -13.47 -17.02
CA ASN A 225 -27.35 -14.66 -16.73
C ASN A 225 -27.19 -15.74 -17.81
N THR A 226 -27.16 -15.34 -19.09
CA THR A 226 -27.02 -16.28 -20.21
C THR A 226 -25.59 -16.82 -20.33
N ALA A 227 -24.56 -16.00 -20.08
CA ALA A 227 -23.17 -16.41 -20.23
C ALA A 227 -22.57 -17.13 -19.01
N MET A 228 -23.20 -17.02 -17.83
CA MET A 228 -22.63 -17.45 -16.55
C MET A 228 -22.24 -18.93 -16.51
N GLU A 229 -23.04 -19.80 -17.12
CA GLU A 229 -22.79 -21.24 -17.13
C GLU A 229 -21.49 -21.57 -17.88
N TRP A 230 -21.24 -20.94 -19.03
CA TRP A 230 -20.00 -21.13 -19.78
C TRP A 230 -18.79 -20.48 -19.10
N ILE A 231 -18.96 -19.30 -18.50
CA ILE A 231 -17.87 -18.57 -17.83
C ILE A 231 -17.33 -19.34 -16.63
N LYS A 232 -18.21 -19.92 -15.81
CA LYS A 232 -17.84 -20.70 -14.60
C LYS A 232 -16.96 -21.92 -14.91
N HIS A 233 -17.02 -22.43 -16.13
CA HIS A 233 -16.28 -23.61 -16.56
C HIS A 233 -15.15 -23.29 -17.55
N GLY A 234 -14.92 -22.00 -17.85
CA GLY A 234 -13.95 -21.53 -18.84
C GLY A 234 -12.75 -20.81 -18.26
N GLU A 235 -11.94 -20.20 -19.13
CA GLU A 235 -10.73 -19.43 -18.78
C GLU A 235 -11.01 -18.16 -17.95
N LEU A 236 -12.27 -17.70 -17.91
CA LEU A 236 -12.72 -16.57 -17.11
C LEU A 236 -13.30 -17.01 -15.75
N ALA A 237 -13.29 -18.31 -15.42
CA ALA A 237 -13.80 -18.84 -14.16
C ALA A 237 -13.12 -18.19 -12.94
N VAL A 238 -11.83 -17.87 -13.07
CA VAL A 238 -11.05 -17.16 -12.04
C VAL A 238 -11.69 -15.81 -11.65
N LEU A 239 -12.37 -15.11 -12.58
CA LEU A 239 -13.09 -13.88 -12.26
C LEU A 239 -14.34 -14.12 -11.41
N MET A 240 -14.82 -15.37 -11.34
CA MET A 240 -16.04 -15.80 -10.64
C MET A 240 -15.78 -16.61 -9.36
N GLU A 241 -14.51 -16.89 -9.04
CA GLU A 241 -14.16 -17.57 -7.79
C GLU A 241 -14.51 -16.67 -6.59
N LEU A 242 -15.14 -17.26 -5.56
CA LEU A 242 -15.45 -16.56 -4.33
C LEU A 242 -14.18 -16.41 -3.51
N ASP A 243 -13.79 -15.17 -3.23
CA ASP A 243 -12.73 -14.90 -2.26
C ASP A 243 -13.14 -15.46 -0.88
N ALA A 244 -12.22 -16.16 -0.22
CA ALA A 244 -12.41 -16.61 1.16
C ALA A 244 -12.21 -15.42 2.12
N TYR A 245 -13.26 -14.62 2.34
CA TYR A 245 -13.26 -13.56 3.34
C TYR A 245 -14.34 -13.81 4.40
N THR A 246 -14.13 -13.22 5.57
CA THR A 246 -15.15 -13.18 6.62
C THR A 246 -15.88 -11.85 6.50
N PRO A 247 -17.18 -11.84 6.16
CA PRO A 247 -17.95 -10.60 6.06
C PRO A 247 -17.85 -9.81 7.36
N HIS A 248 -17.36 -8.57 7.28
CA HIS A 248 -17.26 -7.68 8.42
C HIS A 248 -17.83 -6.32 8.06
N LEU A 249 -18.63 -5.78 8.98
CA LEU A 249 -19.16 -4.42 8.93
C LEU A 249 -18.86 -3.77 10.29
N PRO A 250 -18.30 -2.55 10.32
CA PRO A 250 -18.19 -1.77 11.54
C PRO A 250 -19.55 -1.58 12.21
N SER A 251 -19.55 -1.39 13.53
CA SER A 251 -20.77 -1.15 14.32
C SER A 251 -21.61 0.01 13.78
N SER A 252 -20.95 1.12 13.41
CA SER A 252 -21.59 2.30 12.80
C SER A 252 -22.34 1.97 11.50
N ALA A 253 -21.73 1.18 10.60
CA ALA A 253 -22.36 0.76 9.35
C ALA A 253 -23.53 -0.21 9.58
N LYS A 254 -23.39 -1.15 10.54
CA LYS A 254 -24.49 -2.04 10.96
C LYS A 254 -25.66 -1.27 11.55
N ASP A 255 -25.39 -0.25 12.36
CA ASP A 255 -26.42 0.60 12.97
C ASP A 255 -27.14 1.42 11.91
N ALA A 256 -26.41 1.99 10.95
CA ALA A 256 -26.97 2.72 9.82
C ALA A 256 -27.87 1.83 8.92
N LEU A 257 -27.45 0.59 8.64
CA LEU A 257 -28.26 -0.39 7.91
C LEU A 257 -29.50 -0.81 8.71
N ARG A 258 -29.37 -1.04 10.02
CA ARG A 258 -30.52 -1.33 10.90
C ARG A 258 -31.54 -0.19 10.91
N GLN A 259 -31.09 1.06 10.87
CA GLN A 259 -31.98 2.22 10.74
C GLN A 259 -32.72 2.22 9.39
N LEU A 260 -32.06 1.89 8.28
CA LEU A 260 -32.72 1.79 6.97
C LEU A 260 -33.81 0.70 6.94
N TYR A 261 -33.52 -0.49 7.48
CA TYR A 261 -34.53 -1.55 7.60
C TYR A 261 -35.70 -1.10 8.48
N LYS A 262 -35.44 -0.40 9.59
CA LYS A 262 -36.48 0.14 10.46
C LYS A 262 -37.33 1.20 9.75
N PHE A 263 -36.72 2.13 9.01
CA PHE A 263 -37.46 3.11 8.23
C PHE A 263 -38.36 2.45 7.19
N ASN A 264 -37.88 1.40 6.52
CA ASN A 264 -38.68 0.65 5.57
C ASN A 264 -39.93 0.01 6.22
N GLU A 265 -39.78 -0.61 7.38
CA GLU A 265 -40.91 -1.18 8.14
C GLU A 265 -41.88 -0.10 8.64
N ASP A 266 -41.37 1.04 9.14
CA ASP A 266 -42.21 2.16 9.58
C ASP A 266 -43.03 2.74 8.41
N HIS A 267 -42.46 2.78 7.19
CA HIS A 267 -43.18 3.20 5.98
C HIS A 267 -44.24 2.19 5.55
N LYS A 268 -43.95 0.88 5.62
CA LYS A 268 -44.91 -0.20 5.36
C LYS A 268 -46.14 -0.11 6.26
N LEU A 269 -45.95 0.27 7.53
CA LEU A 269 -47.04 0.44 8.49
C LEU A 269 -47.91 1.68 8.22
N ARG A 270 -47.35 2.72 7.57
CA ARG A 270 -48.03 4.00 7.31
C ARG A 270 -48.70 4.07 5.93
N ASP A 271 -48.15 3.38 4.94
CA ASP A 271 -48.60 3.41 3.55
C ASP A 271 -48.76 1.97 3.02
N PRO A 272 -50.01 1.49 2.84
CA PRO A 272 -50.29 0.16 2.27
C PRO A 272 -49.79 -0.03 0.83
N SER A 273 -49.49 1.06 0.10
CA SER A 273 -48.92 1.02 -1.25
C SER A 273 -47.39 0.96 -1.27
N HIS A 274 -46.75 0.98 -0.08
CA HIS A 274 -45.30 0.92 0.05
C HIS A 274 -44.74 -0.44 -0.36
N GLU A 275 -43.87 -0.44 -1.37
CA GLU A 275 -43.26 -1.65 -1.95
C GLU A 275 -42.11 -2.18 -1.07
N SER A 276 -42.41 -2.55 0.17
CA SER A 276 -41.44 -2.93 1.21
C SER A 276 -40.42 -3.99 0.76
N GLU A 277 -40.87 -5.00 0.02
CA GLU A 277 -40.01 -6.11 -0.45
C GLU A 277 -38.95 -5.63 -1.46
N VAL A 278 -39.28 -4.63 -2.28
CA VAL A 278 -38.35 -4.03 -3.25
C VAL A 278 -37.23 -3.29 -2.50
N TYR A 279 -37.57 -2.55 -1.44
CA TYR A 279 -36.61 -1.87 -0.58
C TYR A 279 -35.75 -2.84 0.23
N ILE A 280 -36.32 -3.91 0.78
CA ILE A 280 -35.56 -4.96 1.48
C ILE A 280 -34.50 -5.54 0.56
N ALA A 281 -34.86 -5.87 -0.68
CA ALA A 281 -33.91 -6.39 -1.66
C ALA A 281 -32.80 -5.37 -1.98
N ALA A 282 -33.13 -4.09 -2.16
CA ALA A 282 -32.15 -3.04 -2.42
C ALA A 282 -31.20 -2.80 -1.23
N ILE A 283 -31.73 -2.69 -0.01
CA ILE A 283 -30.94 -2.53 1.22
C ILE A 283 -30.03 -3.74 1.44
N SER A 284 -30.50 -4.96 1.15
CA SER A 284 -29.69 -6.17 1.27
C SER A 284 -28.53 -6.17 0.27
N GLN A 285 -28.72 -5.66 -0.95
CA GLN A 285 -27.61 -5.47 -1.89
C GLN A 285 -26.64 -4.39 -1.40
N THR A 286 -27.14 -3.30 -0.81
CA THR A 286 -26.28 -2.26 -0.20
C THR A 286 -25.46 -2.82 0.95
N GLN A 287 -26.06 -3.65 1.80
CA GLN A 287 -25.35 -4.35 2.86
C GLN A 287 -24.26 -5.27 2.29
N TYR A 288 -24.60 -6.11 1.31
CA TYR A 288 -23.64 -6.99 0.65
C TYR A 288 -22.47 -6.20 0.05
N MET A 289 -22.74 -5.09 -0.64
CA MET A 289 -21.72 -4.20 -1.17
C MET A 289 -20.80 -3.67 -0.07
N LEU A 290 -21.36 -3.16 1.03
CA LEU A 290 -20.58 -2.62 2.15
C LEU A 290 -19.74 -3.71 2.83
N GLU A 291 -20.29 -4.90 3.08
CA GLU A 291 -19.54 -6.04 3.63
C GLU A 291 -18.33 -6.40 2.77
N ASN A 292 -18.50 -6.38 1.45
CA ASN A 292 -17.41 -6.66 0.52
C ASN A 292 -16.35 -5.54 0.57
N ILE A 293 -16.76 -4.26 0.58
CA ILE A 293 -15.82 -3.14 0.65
C ILE A 293 -15.01 -3.16 1.96
N TYR A 294 -15.68 -3.36 3.11
CA TYR A 294 -15.01 -3.41 4.41
C TYR A 294 -14.15 -4.66 4.61
N ALA A 295 -14.52 -5.78 3.98
CA ALA A 295 -13.68 -6.98 3.97
C ALA A 295 -12.45 -6.85 3.06
N GLY A 296 -12.25 -5.69 2.41
CA GLY A 296 -11.17 -5.48 1.46
C GLY A 296 -11.32 -6.36 0.22
N VAL A 297 -12.57 -6.63 -0.20
CA VAL A 297 -12.84 -7.44 -1.38
C VAL A 297 -12.37 -6.69 -2.60
N ASP A 298 -11.34 -7.27 -3.16
CA ASP A 298 -10.60 -6.79 -4.28
C ASP A 298 -11.39 -7.03 -5.59
N ARG A 299 -12.38 -7.96 -5.66
CA ARG A 299 -13.09 -8.33 -6.91
C ARG A 299 -14.48 -8.95 -6.73
N PRO A 300 -15.35 -8.84 -7.76
CA PRO A 300 -15.52 -7.68 -8.67
C PRO A 300 -15.94 -6.43 -7.89
N ASN A 301 -15.61 -5.23 -8.37
CA ASN A 301 -15.90 -3.95 -7.70
C ASN A 301 -17.34 -3.96 -7.15
N PRO A 302 -17.54 -4.02 -5.82
CA PRO A 302 -18.85 -4.24 -5.22
C PRO A 302 -19.87 -3.16 -5.59
N ALA A 303 -19.42 -1.94 -5.89
CA ALA A 303 -20.29 -0.86 -6.34
C ALA A 303 -20.87 -1.12 -7.74
N VAL A 304 -20.06 -1.63 -8.66
CA VAL A 304 -20.53 -2.00 -10.01
C VAL A 304 -21.53 -3.16 -9.93
N MET A 305 -21.27 -4.15 -9.07
CA MET A 305 -22.18 -5.29 -8.87
C MET A 305 -23.51 -4.87 -8.25
N TRP A 306 -23.50 -3.89 -7.36
CA TRP A 306 -24.72 -3.33 -6.78
C TRP A 306 -25.65 -2.79 -7.88
N ALA A 307 -25.13 -1.98 -8.80
CA ALA A 307 -25.91 -1.40 -9.91
C ALA A 307 -26.55 -2.47 -10.82
N ILE A 308 -25.87 -3.60 -10.98
CA ILE A 308 -26.35 -4.74 -11.74
C ILE A 308 -27.46 -5.50 -11.00
N LYS A 309 -27.29 -5.70 -9.68
CA LYS A 309 -28.09 -6.63 -8.85
C LYS A 309 -29.33 -6.03 -8.19
N VAL A 310 -29.38 -4.71 -7.96
CA VAL A 310 -30.57 -4.06 -7.36
C VAL A 310 -31.84 -4.31 -8.19
N PRO A 311 -33.05 -4.36 -7.61
CA PRO A 311 -34.27 -4.63 -8.39
C PRO A 311 -34.56 -3.59 -9.49
N ALA A 312 -35.15 -4.00 -10.63
CA ALA A 312 -35.54 -3.08 -11.71
C ALA A 312 -36.50 -2.00 -11.20
N ARG A 313 -37.50 -2.46 -10.43
CA ARG A 313 -38.49 -1.60 -9.81
C ARG A 313 -37.87 -0.60 -8.84
N PHE A 314 -36.77 -0.95 -8.18
CA PHE A 314 -36.06 -0.02 -7.31
C PHE A 314 -35.45 1.16 -8.09
N LEU A 315 -34.94 0.93 -9.30
CA LEU A 315 -34.45 2.01 -10.16
C LEU A 315 -35.59 2.93 -10.62
N GLU A 316 -36.76 2.36 -10.94
CA GLU A 316 -37.96 3.16 -11.26
C GLU A 316 -38.37 4.04 -10.07
N LEU A 317 -38.32 3.53 -8.84
CA LEU A 317 -38.59 4.32 -7.63
C LEU A 317 -37.59 5.47 -7.41
N ILE A 318 -36.34 5.32 -7.88
CA ILE A 318 -35.36 6.42 -7.92
C ILE A 318 -35.79 7.48 -8.94
N ALA A 319 -36.21 7.08 -10.14
CA ALA A 319 -36.70 8.01 -11.17
C ALA A 319 -38.00 8.72 -10.77
N GLU A 320 -38.84 8.05 -9.99
CA GLU A 320 -40.05 8.61 -9.38
C GLU A 320 -39.72 9.52 -8.17
N TYR A 321 -38.44 9.69 -7.81
CA TYR A 321 -37.97 10.50 -6.68
C TYR A 321 -38.58 10.10 -5.33
N ARG A 322 -38.87 8.81 -5.14
CA ARG A 322 -39.43 8.32 -3.86
C ARG A 322 -38.40 8.53 -2.74
N PRO A 323 -38.76 9.19 -1.62
CA PRO A 323 -37.79 9.63 -0.62
C PRO A 323 -36.87 8.51 -0.09
N LEU A 324 -37.43 7.35 0.25
CA LEU A 324 -36.62 6.22 0.75
C LEU A 324 -35.68 5.65 -0.32
N ALA A 325 -36.07 5.68 -1.60
CA ALA A 325 -35.23 5.23 -2.69
C ALA A 325 -34.01 6.14 -2.87
N LEU A 326 -34.22 7.46 -2.74
CA LEU A 326 -33.13 8.45 -2.76
C LEU A 326 -32.20 8.32 -1.55
N VAL A 327 -32.72 7.97 -0.37
CA VAL A 327 -31.90 7.70 0.83
C VAL A 327 -31.03 6.46 0.61
N VAL A 328 -31.59 5.35 0.12
CA VAL A 328 -30.80 4.14 -0.18
C VAL A 328 -29.77 4.42 -1.29
N LEU A 329 -30.12 5.23 -2.29
CA LEU A 329 -29.18 5.69 -3.32
C LEU A 329 -28.06 6.56 -2.72
N ALA A 330 -28.34 7.40 -1.72
CA ALA A 330 -27.31 8.21 -1.06
C ALA A 330 -26.23 7.34 -0.39
N TYR A 331 -26.61 6.20 0.21
CA TYR A 331 -25.63 5.23 0.75
C TYR A 331 -24.73 4.67 -0.34
N TYR A 332 -25.29 4.40 -1.53
CA TYR A 332 -24.53 3.99 -2.70
C TYR A 332 -23.58 5.11 -3.19
N CYS A 333 -24.04 6.36 -3.23
CA CYS A 333 -23.21 7.50 -3.63
C CYS A 333 -22.05 7.77 -2.66
N VAL A 334 -22.23 7.58 -1.35
CA VAL A 334 -21.14 7.68 -0.36
C VAL A 334 -20.04 6.68 -0.66
N VAL A 335 -20.43 5.46 -1.04
CA VAL A 335 -19.48 4.42 -1.47
C VAL A 335 -18.77 4.83 -2.75
N LEU A 336 -19.49 5.33 -3.76
CA LEU A 336 -18.86 5.82 -5.00
C LEU A 336 -17.86 6.94 -4.73
N HIS A 337 -18.19 7.88 -3.84
CA HIS A 337 -17.29 8.97 -3.45
C HIS A 337 -16.04 8.47 -2.72
N HIS A 338 -16.20 7.51 -1.81
CA HIS A 338 -15.07 6.88 -1.13
C HIS A 338 -14.15 6.15 -2.14
N LEU A 339 -14.75 5.46 -3.11
CA LEU A 339 -14.00 4.81 -4.18
C LEU A 339 -13.32 5.81 -5.11
N ASP A 340 -13.89 6.99 -5.39
CA ASP A 340 -13.29 8.04 -6.25
C ASP A 340 -12.00 8.63 -5.64
N ASN A 341 -11.98 8.85 -4.32
CA ASN A 341 -10.77 9.25 -3.61
C ASN A 341 -9.70 8.15 -3.65
N HIS A 342 -10.10 6.89 -3.47
CA HIS A 342 -9.16 5.76 -3.59
C HIS A 342 -8.71 5.51 -5.04
N LEU A 343 -9.56 5.72 -6.04
CA LEU A 343 -9.22 5.65 -7.47
C LEU A 343 -8.19 6.70 -7.84
N SER A 344 -8.32 7.91 -7.28
CA SER A 344 -7.33 8.98 -7.38
C SER A 344 -6.01 8.60 -6.69
N ASP A 345 -6.06 7.96 -5.52
CA ASP A 345 -4.87 7.52 -4.78
C ASP A 345 -4.15 6.32 -5.43
N THR A 346 -4.89 5.40 -6.06
CA THR A 346 -4.34 4.20 -6.73
C THR A 346 -3.59 4.60 -8.01
N ILE A 347 -3.99 5.72 -8.65
CA ILE A 347 -3.27 6.35 -9.76
C ILE A 347 -1.89 6.88 -9.32
N PHE A 348 -1.67 7.18 -8.03
CA PHE A 348 -0.38 7.64 -7.50
C PHE A 348 0.51 6.54 -6.90
N ALA A 349 -0.02 5.34 -6.64
CA ALA A 349 0.73 4.23 -6.06
C ALA A 349 1.50 3.35 -7.08
N ALA A 350 1.19 3.44 -8.37
CA ALA A 350 1.78 2.58 -9.40
C ALA A 350 3.11 3.07 -10.01
N LYS A 351 4.05 3.49 -9.17
CA LYS A 351 5.45 3.75 -9.61
C LYS A 351 6.51 3.01 -8.80
N SER A 352 6.14 2.13 -7.88
CA SER A 352 7.08 1.46 -6.98
C SER A 352 7.23 -0.05 -7.17
N GLN A 353 6.59 -0.68 -8.17
CA GLN A 353 6.70 -2.15 -8.37
C GLN A 353 7.21 -2.66 -9.73
N GLN A 354 7.77 -1.81 -10.59
CA GLN A 354 8.29 -2.25 -11.90
C GLN A 354 9.80 -2.04 -12.05
N LYS A 355 10.59 -2.57 -11.11
CA LYS A 355 12.07 -2.63 -11.25
C LYS A 355 12.77 -3.82 -10.58
N LEU A 356 12.05 -4.90 -10.26
CA LEU A 356 12.60 -6.09 -9.61
C LEU A 356 12.14 -7.39 -10.28
N THR A 357 12.21 -7.44 -11.61
CA THR A 357 12.25 -8.70 -12.38
C THR A 357 12.81 -8.35 -13.75
N ASP A 358 14.13 -8.44 -13.91
CA ASP A 358 14.84 -8.75 -15.16
C ASP A 358 16.33 -8.56 -14.91
N GLN A 359 16.94 -9.53 -14.25
CA GLN A 359 18.37 -9.84 -14.36
C GLN A 359 18.60 -11.23 -13.78
N ASP A 360 18.17 -12.25 -14.51
CA ASP A 360 18.75 -13.59 -14.43
C ASP A 360 18.33 -14.36 -15.68
N HIS A 361 19.18 -14.33 -16.70
CA HIS A 361 19.48 -15.43 -17.60
C HIS A 361 20.53 -14.95 -18.62
N ASP A 362 21.78 -15.40 -18.43
CA ASP A 362 22.58 -16.07 -19.47
C ASP A 362 24.03 -16.27 -19.01
N LEU A 363 24.46 -17.53 -18.83
CA LEU A 363 25.38 -18.19 -19.76
C LEU A 363 25.71 -19.65 -19.34
N PRO A 364 26.01 -20.54 -20.29
CA PRO A 364 26.17 -21.99 -20.12
C PRO A 364 27.65 -22.44 -20.10
N GLY A 365 27.90 -23.71 -19.75
CA GLY A 365 29.01 -24.50 -20.33
C GLY A 365 29.96 -25.18 -19.33
N MET A 366 29.86 -26.51 -19.26
CA MET A 366 30.87 -27.44 -18.76
C MET A 366 32.25 -27.23 -19.42
N ILE A 367 33.33 -27.45 -18.68
CA ILE A 367 34.47 -28.34 -19.04
C ILE A 367 35.36 -28.62 -17.80
N ASP A 368 35.49 -29.92 -17.53
CA ASP A 368 36.55 -30.74 -16.93
C ASP A 368 37.85 -30.09 -16.39
N VAL A 369 38.21 -30.38 -15.13
CA VAL A 369 39.61 -30.53 -14.69
C VAL A 369 39.73 -31.70 -13.71
N LYS A 370 40.43 -32.73 -14.17
CA LYS A 370 40.92 -33.89 -13.41
C LYS A 370 41.90 -33.50 -12.30
N GLY A 371 41.75 -34.20 -11.16
CA GLY A 371 42.83 -34.92 -10.50
C GLY A 371 43.71 -34.15 -9.51
N THR A 372 43.66 -34.56 -8.24
CA THR A 372 44.81 -35.14 -7.52
C THR A 372 44.38 -35.62 -6.13
N GLU A 373 44.40 -36.93 -5.94
CA GLU A 373 44.47 -37.56 -4.61
C GLU A 373 45.91 -37.49 -4.10
N ALA A 374 46.10 -37.18 -2.81
CA ALA A 374 47.11 -37.81 -1.96
C ALA A 374 46.93 -37.44 -0.46
N ASP A 375 46.48 -38.43 0.31
CA ASP A 375 47.14 -38.95 1.53
C ASP A 375 47.18 -38.08 2.82
N LYS A 376 46.42 -38.49 3.87
CA LYS A 376 46.97 -39.10 5.12
C LYS A 376 45.97 -39.17 6.30
N ARG A 377 45.68 -40.42 6.70
CA ARG A 377 45.64 -41.01 8.06
C ARG A 377 44.97 -40.26 9.24
N SER A 378 43.83 -40.84 9.63
CA SER A 378 43.42 -41.29 10.98
C SER A 378 44.09 -40.71 12.25
N HIS A 379 43.28 -40.07 13.10
CA HIS A 379 43.23 -40.38 14.53
C HIS A 379 41.80 -40.24 15.08
N ARG A 380 41.33 -41.33 15.70
CA ARG A 380 40.08 -41.43 16.48
C ARG A 380 40.26 -40.70 17.81
N LEU A 381 39.30 -39.83 18.15
CA LEU A 381 38.88 -39.59 19.53
C LEU A 381 37.34 -39.56 19.55
N THR A 382 36.76 -40.57 20.18
CA THR A 382 35.33 -40.71 20.49
C THR A 382 34.90 -39.72 21.58
N PRO A 383 33.78 -39.00 21.44
CA PRO A 383 33.11 -38.36 22.57
C PRO A 383 32.22 -39.35 23.34
N PRO A 384 31.93 -39.12 24.64
CA PRO A 384 31.25 -40.08 25.50
C PRO A 384 29.73 -40.14 25.23
N SER A 385 29.19 -41.35 25.35
CA SER A 385 27.77 -41.68 25.30
C SER A 385 27.02 -41.15 26.54
N LEU A 386 26.23 -40.09 26.35
CA LEU A 386 25.16 -39.72 27.28
C LEU A 386 24.01 -40.72 27.12
N LYS A 387 23.84 -41.57 28.14
CA LYS A 387 22.66 -42.43 28.30
C LYS A 387 21.43 -41.53 28.50
N ILE A 388 20.61 -41.39 27.47
CA ILE A 388 19.27 -40.84 27.60
C ILE A 388 18.37 -41.98 28.09
N SER A 389 18.00 -41.94 29.36
CA SER A 389 16.88 -42.73 29.88
C SER A 389 15.58 -42.26 29.18
N PRO A 390 14.68 -43.17 28.77
CA PRO A 390 13.43 -42.76 28.15
C PRO A 390 12.61 -41.92 29.15
N PRO A 391 11.93 -40.85 28.69
CA PRO A 391 11.09 -40.07 29.56
C PRO A 391 9.97 -40.96 30.10
N THR A 392 9.86 -41.01 31.41
CA THR A 392 8.70 -41.53 32.12
C THR A 392 7.47 -40.85 31.52
N ILE A 393 6.55 -41.63 30.95
CA ILE A 393 5.28 -41.13 30.44
C ILE A 393 4.51 -40.58 31.64
N ALA A 394 4.67 -39.28 31.86
CA ALA A 394 3.80 -38.51 32.72
C ALA A 394 2.41 -38.57 32.09
N THR A 395 1.45 -39.08 32.85
CA THR A 395 0.01 -38.99 32.64
C THR A 395 -0.37 -37.72 31.87
N MET A 396 -1.11 -37.85 30.76
CA MET A 396 -1.49 -36.75 29.86
C MET A 396 -2.06 -35.56 30.63
N ALA A 397 -1.19 -34.59 30.96
CA ALA A 397 -1.60 -33.26 31.35
C ALA A 397 -2.26 -32.63 30.11
N SER A 398 -3.45 -32.09 30.26
CA SER A 398 -4.13 -31.35 29.19
C SER A 398 -3.19 -30.28 28.62
N LYS A 399 -3.15 -30.12 27.30
CA LYS A 399 -2.35 -29.08 26.64
C LYS A 399 -2.61 -27.71 27.29
N PRO A 400 -1.57 -26.88 27.51
CA PRO A 400 -1.77 -25.54 28.05
C PRO A 400 -2.67 -24.71 27.13
N THR A 401 -3.53 -23.89 27.72
CA THR A 401 -4.46 -23.03 26.97
C THR A 401 -3.85 -21.64 26.78
N ILE A 402 -3.76 -21.19 25.53
CA ILE A 402 -3.17 -19.91 25.15
C ILE A 402 -4.27 -19.01 24.60
N LEU A 403 -4.43 -17.84 25.22
CA LEU A 403 -5.29 -16.78 24.70
C LEU A 403 -4.57 -16.07 23.56
N TYR A 404 -5.14 -16.12 22.38
CA TYR A 404 -4.63 -15.45 21.18
C TYR A 404 -5.26 -14.07 21.04
N VAL A 405 -4.42 -13.03 21.06
CA VAL A 405 -4.85 -11.64 20.99
C VAL A 405 -4.21 -10.95 19.79
N GLY A 406 -4.99 -10.67 18.75
CA GLY A 406 -4.49 -9.99 17.55
C GLY A 406 -5.10 -10.53 16.27
N ARG A 407 -4.57 -10.07 15.13
CA ARG A 407 -4.95 -10.57 13.80
C ARG A 407 -4.36 -11.95 13.57
N PRO A 408 -4.99 -12.80 12.72
CA PRO A 408 -4.44 -14.09 12.34
C PRO A 408 -2.99 -14.00 11.85
N ILE A 409 -2.21 -15.04 12.13
CA ILE A 409 -0.82 -15.17 11.66
C ILE A 409 -0.81 -15.08 10.13
N ARG A 410 -0.03 -14.12 9.59
CA ARG A 410 0.04 -13.84 8.16
C ARG A 410 1.33 -14.34 7.53
N TYR A 411 2.46 -14.26 8.24
CA TYR A 411 3.78 -14.48 7.66
C TYR A 411 4.36 -15.83 8.08
N ALA A 412 4.39 -16.12 9.39
CA ALA A 412 4.95 -17.33 9.97
C ALA A 412 3.95 -18.51 9.98
N THR A 413 3.19 -18.71 8.90
CA THR A 413 2.07 -19.67 8.83
C THR A 413 2.51 -21.13 9.07
N SER A 414 3.66 -21.54 8.53
CA SER A 414 4.23 -22.88 8.75
C SER A 414 4.64 -23.11 10.21
N ARG A 415 5.09 -22.04 10.89
CA ARG A 415 5.46 -22.06 12.31
C ARG A 415 4.21 -22.13 13.19
N TRP A 416 3.16 -21.41 12.83
CA TRP A 416 1.86 -21.43 13.51
C TRP A 416 1.22 -22.82 13.54
N LYS A 417 1.20 -23.53 12.40
CA LYS A 417 0.67 -24.91 12.34
C LYS A 417 1.36 -25.87 13.33
N LYS A 418 2.65 -25.66 13.59
CA LYS A 418 3.39 -26.44 14.60
C LYS A 418 3.03 -26.01 16.01
N PHE A 419 2.86 -24.70 16.23
CA PHE A 419 2.46 -24.15 17.52
C PHE A 419 1.08 -24.67 17.97
N GLU A 420 0.09 -24.70 17.07
CA GLU A 420 -1.26 -25.22 17.35
C GLU A 420 -1.30 -26.70 17.75
N GLN A 421 -0.27 -27.48 17.38
CA GLN A 421 -0.18 -28.88 17.79
C GLN A 421 0.14 -29.03 19.28
N ASN A 422 0.79 -28.03 19.89
CA ASN A 422 1.28 -28.09 21.26
C ASN A 422 0.34 -27.43 22.29
N PHE A 423 -0.56 -26.55 21.84
CA PHE A 423 -1.40 -25.73 22.72
C PHE A 423 -2.86 -25.73 22.32
N ASN A 424 -3.75 -25.52 23.29
CA ASN A 424 -5.15 -25.19 23.01
C ASN A 424 -5.24 -23.68 22.78
N ILE A 425 -5.59 -23.24 21.56
CA ILE A 425 -5.69 -21.82 21.24
C ILE A 425 -7.13 -21.36 21.38
N ILE A 426 -7.36 -20.32 22.17
CA ILE A 426 -8.66 -19.65 22.25
C ILE A 426 -8.53 -18.21 21.74
N PRO A 427 -9.43 -17.76 20.84
CA PRO A 427 -9.38 -16.39 20.34
C PRO A 427 -9.88 -15.40 21.39
N TYR A 428 -9.26 -14.22 21.42
CA TYR A 428 -9.77 -13.06 22.13
C TYR A 428 -11.00 -12.50 21.41
N THR A 429 -12.08 -12.24 22.16
CA THR A 429 -13.39 -11.83 21.62
C THR A 429 -14.00 -10.63 22.36
N SER A 430 -13.45 -10.24 23.52
CA SER A 430 -14.03 -9.17 24.34
C SER A 430 -13.99 -7.81 23.64
N GLN A 431 -15.10 -7.07 23.71
CA GLN A 431 -15.32 -5.79 23.04
C GLN A 431 -15.08 -4.59 23.97
N SER A 432 -14.93 -4.83 25.27
CA SER A 432 -14.67 -3.79 26.27
C SER A 432 -13.73 -4.27 27.37
N LYS A 433 -13.08 -3.31 28.05
CA LYS A 433 -12.23 -3.58 29.22
C LYS A 433 -12.98 -4.35 30.32
N SER A 434 -14.22 -3.94 30.63
CA SER A 434 -15.05 -4.59 31.63
C SER A 434 -15.43 -6.02 31.24
N GLU A 435 -15.73 -6.27 29.97
CA GLU A 435 -16.01 -7.62 29.47
C GLU A 435 -14.76 -8.50 29.57
N PHE A 436 -13.58 -7.95 29.24
CA PHE A 436 -12.34 -8.70 29.36
C PHE A 436 -12.01 -9.06 30.81
N ILE A 437 -12.16 -8.12 31.74
CA ILE A 437 -12.00 -8.37 33.18
C ILE A 437 -13.00 -9.45 33.66
N SER A 438 -14.26 -9.38 33.22
CA SER A 438 -15.26 -10.41 33.53
C SER A 438 -14.90 -11.77 32.95
N ALA A 439 -14.30 -11.82 31.76
CA ALA A 439 -13.88 -13.05 31.12
C ALA A 439 -12.65 -13.67 31.80
N LEU A 440 -11.76 -12.87 32.38
CA LEU A 440 -10.61 -13.33 33.18
C LEU A 440 -11.01 -13.82 34.58
N SER A 441 -12.10 -13.28 35.13
CA SER A 441 -12.61 -13.62 36.46
C SER A 441 -13.05 -15.09 36.58
N PRO A 442 -13.08 -15.69 37.79
CA PRO A 442 -13.48 -17.09 37.98
C PRO A 442 -14.82 -17.43 37.32
N GLY A 443 -14.84 -18.47 36.49
CA GLY A 443 -16.03 -18.88 35.72
C GLY A 443 -16.20 -18.15 34.38
N GLY A 444 -15.37 -17.15 34.09
CA GLY A 444 -15.31 -16.47 32.80
C GLY A 444 -14.60 -17.28 31.72
N ALA A 445 -14.77 -16.86 30.45
CA ALA A 445 -14.28 -17.58 29.27
C ALA A 445 -12.75 -17.74 29.22
N TYR A 446 -11.99 -16.88 29.92
CA TYR A 446 -10.53 -16.87 29.97
C TYR A 446 -9.98 -17.27 31.34
N SER A 447 -10.83 -17.75 32.26
CA SER A 447 -10.43 -18.06 33.64
C SER A 447 -9.41 -19.19 33.79
N SER A 448 -9.23 -20.02 32.76
CA SER A 448 -8.33 -21.19 32.75
C SER A 448 -7.10 -21.04 31.85
N ILE A 449 -6.82 -19.84 31.33
CA ILE A 449 -5.68 -19.64 30.43
C ILE A 449 -4.35 -19.85 31.15
N ASN A 450 -3.37 -20.39 30.44
CA ASN A 450 -2.00 -20.58 30.90
C ASN A 450 -1.04 -19.54 30.33
N GLY A 451 -1.34 -18.96 29.18
CA GLY A 451 -0.57 -17.86 28.61
C GLY A 451 -1.35 -16.97 27.67
N ILE A 452 -0.79 -15.82 27.36
CA ILE A 452 -1.34 -14.86 26.39
C ILE A 452 -0.31 -14.68 25.26
N LEU A 453 -0.76 -14.90 24.03
CA LEU A 453 0.03 -14.67 22.82
C LEU A 453 -0.53 -13.45 22.07
N ARG A 454 0.30 -12.44 21.87
CA ARG A 454 -0.01 -11.25 21.08
C ARG A 454 1.04 -11.08 19.98
N PRO A 455 0.85 -11.72 18.80
CA PRO A 455 1.86 -11.82 17.74
C PRO A 455 1.83 -10.65 16.75
N SER A 456 0.88 -9.71 16.89
CA SER A 456 0.81 -8.49 16.07
C SER A 456 0.63 -7.25 16.96
N ILE A 457 1.14 -6.11 16.50
CA ILE A 457 0.75 -4.81 17.03
C ILE A 457 -0.74 -4.65 16.71
N SER A 458 -1.56 -4.34 17.71
CA SER A 458 -3.01 -4.17 17.51
C SER A 458 -3.25 -2.84 16.80
N GLU A 459 -4.26 -2.80 15.92
CA GLU A 459 -4.75 -1.53 15.40
C GLU A 459 -5.42 -0.71 16.51
N PRO A 460 -5.59 0.62 16.31
CA PRO A 460 -6.33 1.50 17.22
C PRO A 460 -7.76 1.04 17.55
N GLU A 461 -8.28 0.03 16.85
CA GLU A 461 -9.64 -0.50 17.02
C GLU A 461 -9.73 -1.57 18.14
N LEU A 462 -8.58 -2.06 18.61
CA LEU A 462 -8.43 -2.96 19.76
C LEU A 462 -7.88 -2.20 20.98
N ASP A 463 -8.19 -0.90 21.10
CA ASP A 463 -7.69 0.09 22.09
C ASP A 463 -8.03 -0.21 23.56
N ILE A 464 -8.33 -1.45 23.90
CA ILE A 464 -8.26 -1.88 25.28
C ILE A 464 -6.76 -1.99 25.57
N PRO A 465 -6.22 -1.24 26.54
CA PRO A 465 -4.84 -1.41 26.95
C PRO A 465 -4.74 -2.73 27.71
N LEU A 466 -4.68 -3.84 26.96
CA LEU A 466 -4.88 -5.25 27.37
C LEU A 466 -4.07 -5.72 28.57
N LEU A 467 -3.08 -4.93 29.00
CA LEU A 467 -2.12 -5.23 30.06
C LEU A 467 -1.85 -3.98 30.93
N ASP A 468 -2.82 -3.07 31.01
CA ASP A 468 -2.76 -1.99 31.98
C ASP A 468 -2.86 -2.51 33.43
N LYS A 469 -2.58 -1.63 34.39
CA LYS A 469 -2.52 -1.99 35.82
C LYS A 469 -3.79 -2.67 36.33
N GLU A 470 -4.95 -2.23 35.85
CA GLU A 470 -6.24 -2.78 36.29
C GLU A 470 -6.41 -4.21 35.76
N ILE A 471 -6.23 -4.42 34.46
CA ILE A 471 -6.38 -5.74 33.85
C ILE A 471 -5.35 -6.72 34.41
N VAL A 472 -4.10 -6.29 34.60
CA VAL A 472 -3.05 -7.15 35.15
C VAL A 472 -3.54 -7.79 36.44
N SER A 473 -4.13 -7.04 37.37
CA SER A 473 -4.63 -7.60 38.65
C SER A 473 -5.65 -8.74 38.52
N HIS A 474 -6.40 -8.78 37.41
CA HIS A 474 -7.46 -9.77 37.15
C HIS A 474 -6.99 -11.01 36.37
N ILE A 475 -5.76 -11.03 35.84
CA ILE A 475 -5.23 -12.19 35.10
C ILE A 475 -5.27 -13.44 36.00
N PRO A 476 -5.80 -14.60 35.56
CA PRO A 476 -5.94 -15.76 36.42
C PRO A 476 -4.58 -16.30 36.87
N SER A 477 -4.53 -16.86 38.07
CA SER A 477 -3.31 -17.44 38.65
C SER A 477 -2.80 -18.68 37.92
N SER A 478 -3.53 -19.20 36.93
CA SER A 478 -3.07 -20.24 36.00
C SER A 478 -2.19 -19.68 34.89
N CYS A 479 -2.28 -18.38 34.60
CA CYS A 479 -1.46 -17.71 33.61
C CYS A 479 -0.02 -17.58 34.13
N ARG A 480 0.95 -17.91 33.29
CA ARG A 480 2.38 -17.95 33.63
C ARG A 480 3.25 -17.13 32.68
N ILE A 481 2.75 -16.81 31.49
CA ILE A 481 3.52 -16.10 30.47
C ILE A 481 2.62 -15.25 29.57
N ILE A 482 3.09 -14.05 29.25
CA ILE A 482 2.50 -13.10 28.31
C ILE A 482 3.59 -12.75 27.31
N SER A 483 3.35 -13.03 26.03
CA SER A 483 4.29 -12.82 24.94
C SER A 483 3.70 -11.83 23.94
N SER A 484 4.32 -10.65 23.81
CA SER A 484 3.82 -9.53 23.00
C SER A 484 4.89 -8.98 22.06
N VAL A 485 4.48 -8.54 20.87
CA VAL A 485 5.41 -8.13 19.80
C VAL A 485 5.84 -6.66 19.81
N ASN A 486 5.69 -5.95 20.92
CA ASN A 486 6.23 -4.59 21.04
C ASN A 486 7.71 -4.64 21.44
N HIS A 487 8.55 -3.72 20.96
CA HIS A 487 9.92 -3.56 21.49
C HIS A 487 9.92 -2.75 22.80
N GLY A 488 9.22 -1.61 22.82
CA GLY A 488 8.99 -0.84 24.05
C GLY A 488 7.79 -1.35 24.82
N TYR A 489 7.82 -1.13 26.13
CA TYR A 489 6.86 -1.65 27.09
C TYR A 489 6.43 -0.57 28.10
N ASP A 490 6.51 0.70 27.69
CA ASP A 490 6.28 1.88 28.54
C ASP A 490 4.89 1.90 29.22
N GLY A 491 3.91 1.20 28.64
CA GLY A 491 2.55 1.05 29.18
C GLY A 491 2.28 -0.26 29.95
N MET A 492 3.28 -1.11 30.19
CA MET A 492 3.10 -2.46 30.76
C MET A 492 3.60 -2.52 32.21
N ASP A 493 2.75 -2.97 33.15
CA ASP A 493 3.13 -3.13 34.56
C ASP A 493 3.94 -4.43 34.78
N THR A 494 5.19 -4.40 34.34
CA THR A 494 6.10 -5.56 34.41
C THR A 494 6.48 -5.93 35.84
N GLU A 495 6.47 -4.98 36.77
CA GLU A 495 6.71 -5.22 38.21
C GLU A 495 5.57 -6.01 38.85
N GLU A 496 4.32 -5.66 38.56
CA GLU A 496 3.17 -6.40 39.08
C GLU A 496 3.07 -7.80 38.46
N LEU A 497 3.41 -7.95 37.17
CA LEU A 497 3.52 -9.26 36.54
C LEU A 497 4.60 -10.13 37.22
N GLU A 498 5.74 -9.55 37.58
CA GLU A 498 6.81 -10.25 38.30
C GLU A 498 6.35 -10.75 39.67
N LYS A 499 5.71 -9.89 40.49
CA LYS A 499 5.18 -10.26 41.82
C LYS A 499 4.17 -11.40 41.74
N ARG A 500 3.47 -11.53 40.63
CA ARG A 500 2.43 -12.54 40.39
C ARG A 500 2.99 -13.80 39.72
N GLY A 501 4.30 -13.86 39.48
CA GLY A 501 4.96 -15.00 38.87
C GLY A 501 4.66 -15.18 37.39
N ILE A 502 4.37 -14.09 36.68
CA ILE A 502 4.02 -14.09 35.26
C ILE A 502 5.17 -13.48 34.45
N TRP A 503 5.72 -14.26 33.53
CA TRP A 503 6.73 -13.76 32.60
C TRP A 503 6.10 -12.82 31.58
N TYR A 504 6.69 -11.63 31.41
CA TYR A 504 6.39 -10.74 30.28
C TYR A 504 7.54 -10.79 29.27
N CYS A 505 7.20 -11.11 28.03
CA CYS A 505 8.15 -11.18 26.93
C CYS A 505 7.76 -10.16 25.86
N ASN A 506 8.78 -9.49 25.33
CA ASN A 506 8.62 -8.51 24.28
C ASN A 506 9.19 -9.04 22.95
N GLY A 507 9.06 -8.28 21.87
CA GLY A 507 9.57 -8.65 20.54
C GLY A 507 11.07 -8.39 20.33
N ALA A 508 11.87 -8.22 21.41
CA ALA A 508 13.24 -7.71 21.31
C ALA A 508 14.13 -8.55 20.39
N GLY A 509 14.55 -7.93 19.29
CA GLY A 509 15.42 -8.55 18.29
C GLY A 509 14.74 -8.78 16.94
N ALA A 510 13.41 -8.72 16.88
CA ALA A 510 12.68 -8.92 15.63
C ALA A 510 12.86 -7.78 14.62
N ALA A 511 13.12 -6.55 15.10
CA ALA A 511 13.24 -5.36 14.26
C ALA A 511 14.68 -4.79 14.18
N ASN A 512 15.69 -5.56 14.61
CA ASN A 512 17.05 -5.03 14.71
C ASN A 512 17.56 -4.48 13.37
N ASP A 513 17.41 -5.26 12.30
CA ASP A 513 17.91 -4.91 10.98
C ASP A 513 17.10 -3.79 10.35
N SER A 514 15.77 -3.90 10.33
CA SER A 514 14.88 -2.90 9.75
C SER A 514 15.03 -1.53 10.42
N THR A 515 15.11 -1.49 11.76
CA THR A 515 15.29 -0.23 12.48
C THR A 515 16.69 0.34 12.27
N ALA A 516 17.72 -0.50 12.17
CA ALA A 516 19.07 -0.05 11.85
C ALA A 516 19.19 0.49 10.42
N ASP A 517 18.46 -0.09 9.46
CA ASP A 517 18.40 0.39 8.08
C ASP A 517 17.72 1.76 8.00
N ILE A 518 16.60 1.95 8.72
CA ILE A 518 15.95 3.26 8.85
C ILE A 518 16.87 4.29 9.50
N ALA A 519 17.59 3.93 10.56
CA ALA A 519 18.56 4.82 11.17
C ALA A 519 19.68 5.22 10.20
N LEU A 520 20.21 4.28 9.41
CA LEU A 520 21.22 4.55 8.40
C LEU A 520 20.67 5.49 7.31
N PHE A 521 19.46 5.24 6.83
CA PHE A 521 18.76 6.12 5.90
C PHE A 521 18.65 7.54 6.47
N LEU A 522 18.18 7.69 7.71
CA LEU A 522 18.05 8.98 8.38
C LEU A 522 19.39 9.69 8.59
N ILE A 523 20.46 8.95 8.90
CA ILE A 523 21.82 9.50 8.97
C ILE A 523 22.22 10.07 7.61
N ILE A 524 22.07 9.30 6.52
CA ILE A 524 22.40 9.76 5.17
C ILE A 524 21.54 10.98 4.81
N ALA A 525 20.25 10.93 5.09
CA ALA A 525 19.30 12.00 4.82
C ALA A 525 19.68 13.30 5.55
N ALA A 526 20.04 13.23 6.84
CA ALA A 526 20.48 14.38 7.62
C ALA A 526 21.79 15.01 7.11
N PHE A 527 22.67 14.21 6.47
CA PHE A 527 23.89 14.72 5.84
C PHE A 527 23.66 15.30 4.45
N ARG A 528 22.66 14.77 3.71
CA ARG A 528 22.48 15.02 2.27
C ARG A 528 21.23 15.81 1.92
N TYR A 529 20.35 16.11 2.88
CA TYR A 529 19.10 16.84 2.72
C TYR A 529 18.17 16.19 1.68
N THR A 530 18.04 14.86 1.71
CA THR A 530 17.33 14.11 0.67
C THR A 530 15.86 14.48 0.59
N THR A 531 15.18 14.71 1.72
CA THR A 531 13.78 15.17 1.78
C THR A 531 13.57 16.48 1.00
N PHE A 532 14.43 17.47 1.23
CA PHE A 532 14.42 18.72 0.46
C PHE A 532 14.58 18.46 -1.04
N THR A 533 15.60 17.69 -1.43
CA THR A 533 15.90 17.44 -2.85
C THR A 533 14.81 16.67 -3.57
N GLU A 534 14.24 15.66 -2.91
CA GLU A 534 13.18 14.83 -3.46
C GLU A 534 11.91 15.66 -3.67
N ASN A 535 11.53 16.45 -2.66
CA ASN A 535 10.36 17.31 -2.75
C ASN A 535 10.52 18.36 -3.86
N LYS A 536 11.69 19.02 -3.95
CA LYS A 536 11.96 19.99 -5.03
C LYS A 536 11.87 19.36 -6.42
N LEU A 537 12.43 18.16 -6.59
CA LEU A 537 12.33 17.44 -7.87
C LEU A 537 10.87 17.14 -8.22
N ARG A 538 10.08 16.69 -7.25
CA ARG A 538 8.64 16.45 -7.43
C ARG A 538 7.94 17.76 -7.80
N GLU A 539 8.09 18.83 -7.03
CA GLU A 539 7.46 20.14 -7.30
C GLU A 539 7.72 20.66 -8.72
N MET A 540 8.96 20.58 -9.22
CA MET A 540 9.35 21.21 -10.48
C MET A 540 8.78 20.53 -11.74
N ARG A 541 8.42 19.24 -11.69
CA ARG A 541 7.86 18.45 -12.81
C ARG A 541 8.62 18.60 -14.17
N GLY A 542 9.92 18.93 -14.19
CA GLY A 542 10.64 19.30 -15.43
C GLY A 542 12.18 19.37 -15.36
N ALA A 543 12.82 19.63 -16.51
CA ALA A 543 14.25 19.38 -16.79
C ALA A 543 15.30 20.32 -16.14
N LYS A 544 14.91 21.27 -15.27
CA LYS A 544 15.84 22.24 -14.63
C LYS A 544 16.39 21.78 -13.26
N TYR A 545 16.29 20.49 -12.95
CA TYR A 545 16.60 19.93 -11.63
C TYR A 545 18.05 20.17 -11.15
N PHE A 546 19.01 20.37 -12.07
CA PHE A 546 20.39 20.70 -11.73
C PHE A 546 20.55 21.96 -10.88
N ARG A 547 19.54 22.86 -10.83
CA ARG A 547 19.57 24.05 -9.96
C ARG A 547 19.48 23.70 -8.47
N VAL A 548 18.86 22.58 -8.10
CA VAL A 548 18.71 22.13 -6.71
C VAL A 548 20.07 21.82 -6.08
N GLU A 549 21.04 21.38 -6.89
CA GLU A 549 22.41 21.13 -6.43
C GLU A 549 23.01 22.38 -5.78
N ALA A 550 22.88 23.54 -6.43
CA ALA A 550 23.43 24.80 -5.94
C ALA A 550 22.81 25.26 -4.61
N GLU A 551 21.57 24.86 -4.32
CA GLU A 551 20.87 25.18 -3.06
C GLU A 551 21.34 24.31 -1.88
N VAL A 552 21.81 23.09 -2.16
CA VAL A 552 22.17 22.09 -1.15
C VAL A 552 23.67 22.03 -0.88
N VAL A 553 24.52 22.33 -1.88
CA VAL A 553 25.99 22.35 -1.76
C VAL A 553 26.51 23.12 -0.53
N PRO A 554 25.95 24.28 -0.12
CA PRO A 554 26.46 25.03 1.04
C PRO A 554 26.31 24.30 2.38
N TYR A 555 25.42 23.30 2.46
CA TYR A 555 25.06 22.64 3.72
C TYR A 555 25.36 21.13 3.71
N SER A 556 25.37 20.50 2.52
CA SER A 556 25.53 19.05 2.34
C SER A 556 26.94 18.58 2.60
N ASN A 557 27.09 17.47 3.32
CA ASN A 557 28.40 16.86 3.56
C ASN A 557 28.33 15.34 3.42
N THR A 558 29.46 14.70 3.18
CA THR A 558 29.56 13.24 3.25
C THR A 558 29.70 12.79 4.70
N ALA A 559 29.15 11.61 5.02
CA ALA A 559 29.28 11.00 6.34
C ALA A 559 30.69 10.43 6.60
N ARG A 560 31.47 10.17 5.54
CA ARG A 560 32.81 9.59 5.64
C ARG A 560 33.73 10.43 6.53
N ASN A 561 34.52 9.75 7.37
CA ASN A 561 35.43 10.32 8.37
C ASN A 561 34.77 11.13 9.49
N ARG A 562 33.44 11.20 9.54
CA ARG A 562 32.69 11.85 10.62
C ARG A 562 32.52 10.92 11.82
N ILE A 563 32.36 11.51 13.00
CA ILE A 563 32.08 10.77 14.23
C ILE A 563 30.56 10.60 14.39
N LEU A 564 30.11 9.34 14.43
CA LEU A 564 28.76 8.98 14.85
C LEU A 564 28.78 8.69 16.36
N GLY A 565 28.09 9.51 17.14
CA GLY A 565 27.81 9.27 18.56
C GLY A 565 26.52 8.47 18.73
N VAL A 566 26.62 7.23 19.21
CA VAL A 566 25.47 6.35 19.45
C VAL A 566 25.09 6.39 20.93
N VAL A 567 23.91 6.91 21.24
CA VAL A 567 23.34 6.87 22.59
C VAL A 567 22.52 5.60 22.75
N GLY A 568 23.03 4.66 23.55
CA GLY A 568 22.43 3.34 23.72
C GLY A 568 23.01 2.29 22.77
N MET A 569 24.16 1.71 23.12
CA MET A 569 24.79 0.61 22.37
C MET A 569 24.11 -0.74 22.65
N GLY A 570 22.82 -0.87 22.32
CA GLY A 570 22.06 -2.13 22.35
C GLY A 570 22.24 -2.96 21.08
N LYS A 571 21.37 -3.96 20.84
CA LYS A 571 21.39 -4.74 19.58
C LYS A 571 21.25 -3.83 18.35
N ILE A 572 20.24 -2.95 18.34
CA ILE A 572 20.03 -1.95 17.28
C ILE A 572 21.25 -1.02 17.16
N GLY A 573 21.77 -0.49 18.27
CA GLY A 573 22.94 0.40 18.26
C GLY A 573 24.19 -0.25 17.64
N VAL A 574 24.39 -1.56 17.85
CA VAL A 574 25.46 -2.33 17.21
C VAL A 574 25.23 -2.44 15.70
N GLU A 575 24.03 -2.80 15.28
CA GLU A 575 23.68 -2.92 13.85
C GLU A 575 23.81 -1.59 13.09
N ILE A 576 23.40 -0.48 13.72
CA ILE A 576 23.63 0.88 13.19
C ILE A 576 25.12 1.16 13.06
N SER A 577 25.90 0.83 14.08
CA SER A 577 27.34 1.08 14.10
C SER A 577 28.09 0.30 13.01
N LEU A 578 27.72 -0.97 12.80
CA LEU A 578 28.27 -1.79 11.72
C LEU A 578 28.03 -1.17 10.34
N ARG A 579 26.80 -0.74 10.09
CA ARG A 579 26.39 -0.09 8.84
C ARG A 579 27.06 1.27 8.64
N ALA A 580 27.13 2.10 9.69
CA ALA A 580 27.77 3.41 9.65
C ALA A 580 29.29 3.31 9.40
N ARG A 581 29.95 2.25 9.88
CA ARG A 581 31.36 1.98 9.54
C ARG A 581 31.57 1.70 8.06
N ALA A 582 30.63 1.04 7.39
CA ALA A 582 30.71 0.83 5.95
C ALA A 582 30.65 2.16 5.16
N LEU A 583 30.02 3.20 5.73
CA LEU A 583 30.08 4.59 5.20
C LEU A 583 31.40 5.31 5.53
N GLY A 584 32.29 4.67 6.30
CA GLY A 584 33.57 5.22 6.76
C GLY A 584 33.44 6.16 7.96
N MET A 585 32.36 6.05 8.76
CA MET A 585 32.22 6.81 10.01
C MET A 585 33.06 6.19 11.14
N LYS A 586 33.48 7.03 12.09
CA LYS A 586 34.08 6.59 13.36
C LYS A 586 32.99 6.45 14.41
N ILE A 587 32.98 5.34 15.14
CA ILE A 587 31.92 5.05 16.11
C ILE A 587 32.37 5.50 17.49
N HIS A 588 31.59 6.38 18.09
CA HIS A 588 31.67 6.75 19.50
C HIS A 588 30.33 6.39 20.14
N TYR A 589 30.33 6.03 21.42
CA TYR A 589 29.06 5.67 22.06
C TYR A 589 29.04 5.98 23.55
N TYR A 590 27.82 6.22 24.03
CA TYR A 590 27.50 6.34 25.45
C TYR A 590 26.41 5.33 25.82
N SER A 591 26.66 4.57 26.87
CA SER A 591 25.67 3.71 27.53
C SER A 591 26.03 3.53 29.00
N ARG A 592 25.02 3.31 29.85
CA ARG A 592 25.20 3.07 31.31
C ARG A 592 26.25 2.00 31.61
N THR A 593 26.30 0.96 30.78
CA THR A 593 27.28 -0.13 30.87
C THR A 593 28.16 -0.11 29.63
N ARG A 594 29.47 -0.07 29.83
CA ARG A 594 30.46 -0.23 28.76
C ARG A 594 30.36 -1.63 28.15
N ARG A 595 30.51 -1.73 26.82
CA ARG A 595 30.55 -3.02 26.12
C ARG A 595 31.94 -3.64 26.18
N GLY A 596 32.01 -4.95 26.02
CA GLY A 596 33.27 -5.68 26.04
C GLY A 596 34.21 -5.24 24.91
N ARG A 597 35.52 -5.34 25.15
CA ARG A 597 36.56 -4.98 24.16
C ARG A 597 36.44 -5.77 22.86
N ASP A 598 35.96 -7.01 22.91
CA ASP A 598 35.71 -7.82 21.71
C ASP A 598 34.70 -7.17 20.77
N LEU A 599 33.66 -6.53 21.32
CA LEU A 599 32.70 -5.76 20.52
C LEU A 599 33.33 -4.45 20.04
N GLU A 600 34.01 -3.69 20.92
CA GLU A 600 34.59 -2.39 20.59
C GLU A 600 35.67 -2.50 19.50
N ASP A 601 36.69 -3.32 19.74
CA ASP A 601 37.87 -3.46 18.89
C ASP A 601 37.63 -4.45 17.74
N GLY A 602 36.98 -5.57 18.02
CA GLY A 602 36.78 -6.65 17.04
C GLY A 602 35.62 -6.37 16.08
N VAL A 603 34.40 -6.27 16.61
CA VAL A 603 33.18 -6.15 15.78
C VAL A 603 32.99 -4.73 15.24
N LEU A 604 33.23 -3.71 16.06
CA LEU A 604 33.03 -2.29 15.71
C LEU A 604 34.32 -1.56 15.33
N GLY A 605 35.44 -2.27 15.21
CA GLY A 605 36.69 -1.75 14.64
C GLY A 605 37.24 -0.51 15.33
N GLY A 606 37.27 -0.51 16.66
CA GLY A 606 37.81 0.57 17.48
C GLY A 606 36.75 1.58 17.93
N ALA A 607 35.54 1.13 18.26
CA ALA A 607 34.51 2.01 18.82
C ALA A 607 34.97 2.63 20.15
N VAL A 608 34.78 3.94 20.31
CA VAL A 608 35.22 4.69 21.50
C VAL A 608 34.07 4.82 22.49
N TYR A 609 34.22 4.23 23.66
CA TYR A 609 33.31 4.43 24.78
C TYR A 609 33.54 5.77 25.47
N HIS A 610 32.45 6.45 25.79
CA HIS A 610 32.43 7.62 26.65
C HIS A 610 31.75 7.29 27.99
N ASP A 611 32.36 7.71 29.09
CA ASP A 611 31.83 7.52 30.46
C ASP A 611 30.66 8.46 30.79
N SER A 612 30.45 9.48 29.95
CA SER A 612 29.48 10.55 30.15
C SER A 612 28.91 10.98 28.81
N LEU A 613 27.61 11.29 28.78
CA LEU A 613 26.94 11.79 27.57
C LEU A 613 27.64 13.06 27.05
N LYS A 614 27.96 13.99 27.96
CA LYS A 614 28.66 15.25 27.66
C LYS A 614 29.96 15.04 26.87
N SER A 615 30.80 14.08 27.28
CA SER A 615 32.08 13.86 26.58
C SER A 615 31.89 13.31 25.16
N MET A 616 30.82 12.53 24.93
CA MET A 616 30.47 12.04 23.60
C MET A 616 29.90 13.16 22.72
N LEU A 617 28.97 13.95 23.27
CA LEU A 617 28.31 15.05 22.55
C LEU A 617 29.31 16.12 22.07
N ALA A 618 30.34 16.41 22.87
CA ALA A 618 31.38 17.37 22.53
C ALA A 618 32.21 16.99 21.28
N VAL A 619 32.26 15.71 20.92
CA VAL A 619 33.08 15.20 19.81
C VAL A 619 32.28 14.66 18.62
N ALA A 620 30.99 14.42 18.78
CA ALA A 620 30.14 13.86 17.73
C ALA A 620 29.87 14.87 16.60
N ASP A 621 29.86 14.38 15.36
CA ASP A 621 29.39 15.15 14.18
C ASP A 621 27.94 14.79 13.83
N CYS A 622 27.50 13.58 14.20
CA CYS A 622 26.13 13.09 14.14
C CYS A 622 25.82 12.31 15.40
N VAL A 623 24.65 12.49 15.99
CA VAL A 623 24.18 11.75 17.17
C VAL A 623 22.95 10.92 16.79
N VAL A 624 23.00 9.62 17.08
CA VAL A 624 21.85 8.70 16.96
C VAL A 624 21.34 8.37 18.36
N LEU A 625 20.04 8.50 18.59
CA LEU A 625 19.38 7.99 19.79
C LEU A 625 18.78 6.61 19.51
N ALA A 626 19.30 5.61 20.22
CA ALA A 626 18.87 4.21 20.17
C ALA A 626 18.63 3.62 21.58
N CYS A 627 18.25 4.49 22.53
CA CYS A 627 18.00 4.13 23.92
C CYS A 627 16.49 4.09 24.24
N PRO A 628 16.07 3.30 25.24
CA PRO A 628 14.70 3.32 25.73
C PRO A 628 14.37 4.67 26.40
N HIS A 629 13.07 4.94 26.55
CA HIS A 629 12.58 6.04 27.37
C HIS A 629 12.50 5.61 28.84
N THR A 630 13.16 6.36 29.71
CA THR A 630 13.12 6.22 31.17
C THR A 630 13.10 7.62 31.78
N ALA A 631 12.94 7.72 33.10
CA ALA A 631 13.06 9.01 33.79
C ALA A 631 14.41 9.69 33.52
N GLU A 632 15.49 8.91 33.42
CA GLU A 632 16.85 9.41 33.17
C GLU A 632 17.12 9.77 31.70
N THR A 633 16.34 9.21 30.75
CA THR A 633 16.46 9.54 29.33
C THR A 633 15.38 10.48 28.82
N HIS A 634 14.45 10.91 29.68
CA HIS A 634 13.48 11.96 29.36
C HIS A 634 14.21 13.28 29.05
N HIS A 635 13.94 13.86 27.88
CA HIS A 635 14.61 15.08 27.37
C HIS A 635 16.14 15.01 27.50
N LEU A 636 16.70 13.83 27.22
CA LEU A 636 18.14 13.60 27.20
C LEU A 636 18.86 14.55 26.23
N LEU A 637 18.23 14.86 25.10
CA LEU A 637 18.60 15.99 24.25
C LEU A 637 17.66 17.16 24.53
N ASN A 638 18.22 18.22 25.10
CA ASN A 638 17.55 19.46 25.46
C ASN A 638 18.48 20.66 25.15
N ARG A 639 18.00 21.88 25.43
CA ARG A 639 18.73 23.13 25.18
C ARG A 639 20.16 23.13 25.73
N GLU A 640 20.37 22.64 26.95
CA GLU A 640 21.71 22.59 27.56
C GLU A 640 22.62 21.64 26.77
N THR A 641 22.14 20.43 26.48
CA THR A 641 22.94 19.43 25.78
C THR A 641 23.21 19.77 24.31
N PHE A 642 22.29 20.45 23.62
CA PHE A 642 22.56 20.98 22.28
C PHE A 642 23.68 22.03 22.32
N GLY A 643 23.73 22.85 23.37
CA GLY A 643 24.83 23.79 23.61
C GLY A 643 26.19 23.14 23.88
N MET A 644 26.24 21.84 24.18
CA MET A 644 27.49 21.08 24.34
C MET A 644 28.03 20.50 23.03
N MET A 645 27.22 20.48 21.97
CA MET A 645 27.57 19.84 20.70
C MET A 645 28.38 20.77 19.79
N LYS A 646 28.99 20.19 18.76
CA LYS A 646 29.62 20.98 17.70
C LYS A 646 28.56 21.78 16.94
N LYS A 647 28.91 23.00 16.53
CA LYS A 647 28.07 23.75 15.58
C LYS A 647 27.95 22.99 14.27
N GLY A 648 26.70 22.83 13.81
CA GLY A 648 26.34 22.03 12.65
C GLY A 648 26.29 20.53 12.92
N VAL A 649 26.05 20.07 14.15
CA VAL A 649 25.82 18.64 14.45
C VAL A 649 24.57 18.12 13.70
N ARG A 650 24.52 16.81 13.45
CA ARG A 650 23.32 16.12 12.92
C ARG A 650 22.65 15.31 14.02
N ILE A 651 21.31 15.28 14.04
CA ILE A 651 20.55 14.54 15.06
C ILE A 651 19.66 13.50 14.39
N VAL A 652 19.71 12.26 14.87
CA VAL A 652 18.82 11.19 14.41
C VAL A 652 18.17 10.53 15.62
N ASN A 653 16.85 10.33 15.57
CA ASN A 653 16.12 9.64 16.63
C ASN A 653 15.28 8.50 16.06
N ILE A 654 15.62 7.28 16.48
CA ILE A 654 14.87 6.04 16.20
C ILE A 654 14.46 5.32 17.51
N GLY A 655 14.72 5.95 18.66
CA GLY A 655 14.44 5.41 19.97
C GLY A 655 13.02 5.76 20.42
N ARG A 656 12.89 6.86 21.14
CA ARG A 656 11.61 7.41 21.60
C ARG A 656 11.65 8.93 21.48
N GLY A 657 10.58 9.56 21.01
CA GLY A 657 10.57 11.01 20.82
C GLY A 657 10.72 11.79 22.13
N LYS A 658 10.17 11.28 23.24
CA LYS A 658 10.35 11.84 24.60
C LYS A 658 11.80 11.92 25.10
N CYS A 659 12.75 11.31 24.40
CA CYS A 659 14.17 11.49 24.67
C CYS A 659 14.72 12.83 24.17
N VAL A 660 13.94 13.57 23.38
CA VAL A 660 14.29 14.87 22.81
C VAL A 660 13.23 15.88 23.22
N ASP A 661 13.68 17.03 23.71
CA ASP A 661 12.87 18.25 23.78
C ASP A 661 12.77 18.82 22.36
N GLU A 662 11.60 18.66 21.72
CA GLU A 662 11.40 19.03 20.31
C GLU A 662 11.44 20.55 20.08
N ASP A 663 11.03 21.35 21.06
CA ASP A 663 11.12 22.81 20.96
C ASP A 663 12.59 23.24 21.02
N ALA A 664 13.38 22.63 21.91
CA ALA A 664 14.82 22.86 21.95
C ALA A 664 15.53 22.39 20.67
N LEU A 665 15.08 21.29 20.05
CA LEU A 665 15.60 20.83 18.76
C LEU A 665 15.25 21.83 17.65
N ALA A 666 14.01 22.32 17.59
CA ALA A 666 13.58 23.31 16.61
C ALA A 666 14.40 24.61 16.74
N ASP A 667 14.59 25.11 17.96
CA ASP A 667 15.46 26.27 18.25
C ASP A 667 16.89 26.04 17.74
N ALA A 668 17.47 24.87 18.03
CA ALA A 668 18.84 24.52 17.63
C ALA A 668 18.98 24.34 16.11
N ILE A 669 17.92 23.97 15.39
CA ILE A 669 17.93 23.92 13.91
C ILE A 669 17.88 25.34 13.35
N GLU A 670 17.04 26.22 13.91
CA GLU A 670 16.88 27.60 13.46
C GLU A 670 18.14 28.45 13.68
N ASP A 671 18.85 28.25 14.78
CA ASP A 671 20.12 28.95 15.07
C ASP A 671 21.36 28.34 14.38
N GLY A 672 21.18 27.16 13.75
CA GLY A 672 22.21 26.44 13.01
C GLY A 672 23.20 25.64 13.88
N THR A 673 22.92 25.47 15.16
CA THR A 673 23.62 24.50 16.02
C THR A 673 23.44 23.10 15.48
N VAL A 674 22.22 22.73 15.09
CA VAL A 674 21.87 21.50 14.37
C VAL A 674 21.72 21.81 12.89
N ALA A 675 22.58 21.24 12.05
CA ALA A 675 22.55 21.49 10.61
C ALA A 675 21.45 20.69 9.88
N GLY A 676 21.08 19.52 10.41
CA GLY A 676 20.10 18.62 9.81
C GLY A 676 19.69 17.53 10.80
N ALA A 677 18.47 17.03 10.65
CA ALA A 677 17.93 15.99 11.52
C ALA A 677 17.14 14.93 10.75
N GLY A 678 17.04 13.74 11.34
CA GLY A 678 16.25 12.63 10.83
C GLY A 678 15.46 11.96 11.96
N LEU A 679 14.14 12.09 11.98
CA LEU A 679 13.29 11.62 13.08
C LEU A 679 12.32 10.56 12.58
N ASP A 680 12.28 9.42 13.27
CA ASP A 680 11.25 8.40 13.09
C ASP A 680 10.19 8.43 14.20
N VAL A 681 10.50 9.10 15.32
CA VAL A 681 9.68 9.12 16.54
C VAL A 681 9.56 10.53 17.11
N TYR A 682 8.43 10.82 17.76
CA TYR A 682 8.04 12.18 18.19
C TYR A 682 7.57 12.23 19.66
N HIS A 683 7.66 13.40 20.28
CA HIS A 683 7.37 13.59 21.71
C HIS A 683 5.92 13.20 22.03
N ASP A 684 4.98 13.69 21.22
CA ASP A 684 3.53 13.53 21.39
C ASP A 684 2.89 12.78 20.22
N GLU A 685 3.47 11.64 19.81
CA GLU A 685 2.94 10.80 18.72
C GLU A 685 1.42 10.54 18.86
N PRO A 686 0.64 10.68 17.77
CA PRO A 686 1.04 10.90 16.37
C PRO A 686 1.20 12.39 15.98
N VAL A 687 1.17 13.31 16.95
CA VAL A 687 1.34 14.74 16.70
C VAL A 687 2.83 15.06 16.56
N VAL A 688 3.17 15.80 15.50
CA VAL A 688 4.53 16.27 15.22
C VAL A 688 4.60 17.77 15.47
N ASN A 689 5.68 18.26 16.09
CA ASN A 689 5.91 19.70 16.24
C ASN A 689 5.84 20.41 14.87
N PRO A 690 4.94 21.41 14.68
CA PRO A 690 4.77 22.08 13.40
C PRO A 690 6.05 22.73 12.84
N ARG A 691 6.92 23.27 13.72
CA ARG A 691 8.20 23.87 13.30
C ARG A 691 9.15 22.85 12.68
N LEU A 692 9.10 21.62 13.16
CA LEU A 692 9.85 20.51 12.59
C LEU A 692 9.18 20.05 11.29
N LEU A 693 7.86 19.89 11.29
CA LEU A 693 7.08 19.44 10.14
C LEU A 693 7.25 20.34 8.89
N ASP A 694 7.25 21.65 9.08
CA ASP A 694 7.40 22.63 8.00
C ASP A 694 8.85 22.77 7.49
N ASN A 695 9.82 22.17 8.18
CA ASN A 695 11.23 22.34 7.88
C ASN A 695 11.75 21.27 6.91
N MET A 696 11.83 21.62 5.63
CA MET A 696 12.32 20.71 4.58
C MET A 696 13.78 20.26 4.72
N ARG A 697 14.57 20.86 5.63
CA ARG A 697 15.96 20.45 5.90
C ARG A 697 16.07 19.24 6.82
N ILE A 698 14.97 18.83 7.45
CA ILE A 698 14.92 17.62 8.25
C ILE A 698 14.13 16.53 7.54
N THR A 699 14.42 15.29 7.88
CA THR A 699 13.74 14.11 7.36
C THR A 699 12.85 13.55 8.45
N LEU A 700 11.57 13.37 8.13
CA LEU A 700 10.55 12.91 9.05
C LEU A 700 9.95 11.62 8.51
N LEU A 701 9.86 10.60 9.36
CA LEU A 701 9.20 9.33 9.09
C LEU A 701 8.13 9.06 10.17
N PRO A 702 7.01 8.41 9.82
CA PRO A 702 5.93 8.16 10.76
C PRO A 702 6.12 6.82 11.51
N HIS A 703 7.18 6.70 12.31
CA HIS A 703 7.46 5.51 13.14
C HIS A 703 7.57 4.21 12.32
N MET A 704 8.43 4.24 11.31
CA MET A 704 8.60 3.18 10.32
C MET A 704 9.73 2.19 10.65
N GLY A 705 10.48 2.39 11.74
CA GLY A 705 11.63 1.55 12.11
C GLY A 705 11.36 0.04 12.09
N GLY A 706 10.17 -0.40 12.53
CA GLY A 706 9.78 -1.82 12.52
C GLY A 706 8.85 -2.23 11.38
N ALA A 707 8.49 -1.32 10.48
CA ALA A 707 7.46 -1.54 9.45
C ALA A 707 8.01 -2.31 8.24
N CYS A 708 8.34 -3.59 8.44
CA CYS A 708 8.96 -4.46 7.45
C CYS A 708 8.40 -5.89 7.54
N VAL A 709 8.13 -6.54 6.41
CA VAL A 709 7.61 -7.92 6.36
C VAL A 709 8.45 -8.88 7.19
N ASP A 710 9.77 -8.83 7.04
CA ASP A 710 10.71 -9.68 7.79
C ASP A 710 10.60 -9.45 9.30
N THR A 711 10.35 -8.20 9.72
CA THR A 711 10.14 -7.85 11.12
C THR A 711 8.82 -8.41 11.65
N HIS A 712 7.74 -8.31 10.87
CA HIS A 712 6.45 -8.89 11.22
C HIS A 712 6.48 -10.42 11.29
N GLU A 713 7.18 -11.09 10.37
CA GLU A 713 7.41 -12.53 10.45
C GLU A 713 8.21 -12.91 11.71
N ASN A 714 9.27 -12.16 12.00
CA ASN A 714 10.08 -12.38 13.20
C ASN A 714 9.30 -12.11 14.49
N PHE A 715 8.38 -11.15 14.50
CA PHE A 715 7.46 -10.89 15.60
C PHE A 715 6.54 -12.08 15.87
N GLU A 716 5.87 -12.58 14.84
CA GLU A 716 5.02 -13.77 14.95
C GLU A 716 5.83 -14.96 15.48
N ARG A 717 7.04 -15.17 14.94
CA ARG A 717 7.94 -16.27 15.33
C ARG A 717 8.41 -16.15 16.78
N ILE A 718 9.01 -15.03 17.18
CA ILE A 718 9.56 -14.87 18.53
C ILE A 718 8.46 -14.93 19.60
N ALA A 719 7.26 -14.43 19.28
CA ALA A 719 6.14 -14.49 20.20
C ALA A 719 5.73 -15.93 20.52
N MET A 720 5.66 -16.79 19.49
CA MET A 720 5.45 -18.24 19.64
C MET A 720 6.62 -18.93 20.34
N ASP A 721 7.86 -18.61 19.94
CA ASP A 721 9.06 -19.24 20.48
C ASP A 721 9.21 -18.98 21.99
N ASN A 722 8.82 -17.80 22.49
CA ASN A 722 8.78 -17.51 23.93
C ASN A 722 7.85 -18.43 24.71
N ILE A 723 6.63 -18.66 24.20
CA ILE A 723 5.64 -19.51 24.86
C ILE A 723 6.10 -20.97 24.85
N GLU A 724 6.62 -21.45 23.72
CA GLU A 724 7.16 -22.80 23.63
C GLU A 724 8.40 -23.01 24.53
N ALA A 725 9.34 -22.06 24.55
CA ALA A 725 10.51 -22.14 25.42
C ALA A 725 10.13 -22.25 26.90
N TYR A 726 9.05 -21.54 27.31
CA TYR A 726 8.53 -21.64 28.66
C TYR A 726 7.86 -22.99 28.94
N PHE A 727 6.85 -23.40 28.16
CA PHE A 727 6.05 -24.58 28.48
C PHE A 727 6.68 -25.91 28.08
N LEU A 728 7.47 -25.94 27.00
CA LEU A 728 8.07 -27.15 26.44
C LEU A 728 9.59 -27.22 26.69
N GLY A 729 10.20 -26.11 27.10
CA GLY A 729 11.62 -26.00 27.41
C GLY A 729 11.92 -26.09 28.90
N ASN A 730 12.84 -25.25 29.37
CA ASN A 730 13.34 -25.25 30.74
C ASN A 730 12.57 -24.31 31.69
N GLY A 731 11.36 -23.87 31.32
CA GLY A 731 10.59 -22.93 32.12
C GLY A 731 11.05 -21.48 32.00
N LYS A 732 11.88 -21.13 31.00
CA LYS A 732 12.31 -19.75 30.74
C LYS A 732 12.01 -19.31 29.30
N PRO A 733 11.46 -18.10 29.10
CA PRO A 733 11.27 -17.55 27.76
C PRO A 733 12.59 -17.03 27.16
N ILE A 734 12.57 -16.69 25.88
CA ILE A 734 13.74 -16.24 25.09
C ILE A 734 14.01 -14.75 25.30
N THR A 735 12.97 -13.92 25.31
CA THR A 735 13.06 -12.46 25.44
C THR A 735 12.30 -11.92 26.67
N PRO A 736 12.62 -12.38 27.89
CA PRO A 736 12.02 -11.83 29.11
C PRO A 736 12.39 -10.37 29.33
N VAL A 737 11.41 -9.59 29.79
CA VAL A 737 11.61 -8.20 30.25
C VAL A 737 11.73 -8.12 31.78
N ASN A 738 10.92 -8.90 32.50
CA ASN A 738 10.96 -9.03 33.96
C ASN A 738 11.71 -10.30 34.38
N ASN A 739 11.95 -10.47 35.69
CA ASN A 739 12.66 -11.65 36.21
C ASN A 739 11.84 -12.36 37.28
N VAL A 740 11.11 -13.41 36.88
CA VAL A 740 10.33 -14.20 37.84
C VAL A 740 11.26 -15.15 38.61
N THR A 741 11.42 -14.90 39.91
CA THR A 741 12.08 -15.84 40.82
C THR A 741 11.18 -17.05 41.07
N ALA A 742 11.73 -18.25 40.85
CA ALA A 742 11.04 -19.52 41.01
C ALA A 742 10.69 -19.84 42.47
#